data_AF-A0A9E3RJL9-F1
#
_entry.id   AF-A0A9E3RJL9-F1
#
_cell.length_a   1.000
_cell.length_b   1.000
_cell.length_c   1.000
_cell.angle_alpha   90.00
_cell.angle_beta   90.00
_cell.angle_gamma   90.00
#
_symmetry.space_group_name_H-M   'P 1'
#
loop_
_entity.id
_entity.type
_entity.pdbx_description
1 polymer ?
#
loop_
_entity_poly.entity_id
_entity_poly.type
_entity_poly.pdbx_seq_one_letter_code
_entity_poly.pdbx_strand_id
1 'polypeptide(L)'
;MPIRLRPFASILLAFAAAGCGAAAVAAPAAPARAYDVRILRDTFGVPHIRGRTDADVAYGVAWAHAEDDFRSIEQLFLASRGLAGRAYGTAGAPSDFLLAFLGARATVEARYDTDLDDATKRLLQGYADGLTAWVRANPDGALALTRQAMPATPQDLVTGFVLTSPLFYGMDAVVGALVEGSPLPQAPTDERGSNAFAVAPSRSGDGVTRLLSNSHQPWTGPLAWYELTVHSDEGWDFAGATFAGSAVPFVGHNRTLGWTNTVNVPDLTDVYRLTVKDSAGGQWYRMDGAWKPLAREVVRLRVRVAGVTLPVKRVIWRSEHGPVLRNRDGYFAVRYAGIGDVRQVMEYYRLTKARDYAEWRAALALQSVPATNFIYADATGRIAYVYNGLFPRRRGGYDWWGIVPGDTSATLWRGYVPFDSIPQLLAPPSGFVMNANNTPLRATDPRHDLRRSDYPEWLGIEPQMTNRAVRALELLTPMGVITRDSLLKVKFDAGYARESWAGARWRAALAVDTVADRTLAPAVRLLAGWDGTLAADRPAAPLAFLLMRDWVMAKYGRYPAPPVERSLRDAMRTLRRTFGRLDPSLDAMVRLRRGGVDLALGNGGPDVLRAVHTMPERDGRWVGRNGDSFILFVEWDRDGRVRSESIQPYGAAAGHPGSRHHADQAALFAARRWKPVPFTEAQQRAMLEREYRPGAGTRGAP
;
A
#
# COMPACT_ATOMS: atom_id res chain seq x y z
N MET A 1 10.55 -25.28 17.71
CA MET A 1 11.10 -24.33 16.71
C MET A 1 10.24 -23.07 16.76
N PRO A 2 10.78 -21.91 17.18
CA PRO A 2 10.03 -20.67 17.13
C PRO A 2 9.90 -20.26 15.66
N ILE A 3 8.66 -20.18 15.18
CA ILE A 3 8.33 -19.64 13.86
C ILE A 3 8.52 -18.13 13.98
N ARG A 4 9.64 -17.59 13.50
CA ARG A 4 9.81 -16.14 13.35
C ARG A 4 8.76 -15.64 12.36
N LEU A 5 7.91 -14.72 12.78
CA LEU A 5 6.94 -14.06 11.90
C LEU A 5 7.73 -13.06 11.06
N ARG A 6 8.07 -13.43 9.82
CA ARG A 6 8.53 -12.42 8.85
C ARG A 6 7.32 -11.51 8.51
N PRO A 7 7.52 -10.20 8.32
CA PRO A 7 6.44 -9.30 7.92
C PRO A 7 5.76 -9.83 6.66
N PHE A 8 4.44 -9.66 6.56
CA PHE A 8 3.59 -10.15 5.46
C PHE A 8 4.12 -9.76 4.05
N ALA A 9 4.97 -8.74 3.96
CA ALA A 9 5.52 -8.18 2.73
C ALA A 9 6.64 -9.00 2.05
N SER A 10 7.04 -10.16 2.59
CA SER A 10 8.16 -10.96 2.03
C SER A 10 7.75 -12.33 1.51
N ILE A 11 6.61 -12.44 0.82
CA ILE A 11 6.26 -13.65 0.05
C ILE A 11 6.85 -13.50 -1.36
N LEU A 12 8.17 -13.70 -1.47
CA LEU A 12 8.83 -14.02 -2.74
C LEU A 12 9.23 -15.49 -2.64
N LEU A 13 8.53 -16.37 -3.36
CA LEU A 13 8.87 -17.78 -3.41
C LEU A 13 8.82 -18.31 -4.84
N ALA A 14 10.01 -18.69 -5.31
CA ALA A 14 10.18 -19.60 -6.43
C ALA A 14 9.63 -20.99 -6.05
N PHE A 15 8.86 -21.60 -6.94
CA PHE A 15 8.43 -23.00 -6.81
C PHE A 15 8.90 -23.81 -8.01
N ALA A 16 9.52 -24.95 -7.71
CA ALA A 16 9.70 -26.05 -8.65
C ALA A 16 8.36 -26.80 -8.78
N ALA A 17 7.96 -27.06 -10.01
CA ALA A 17 6.79 -27.88 -10.32
C ALA A 17 7.10 -29.35 -10.00
N ALA A 18 6.34 -29.95 -9.07
CA ALA A 18 6.26 -31.39 -8.92
C ALA A 18 4.86 -31.83 -9.34
N GLY A 19 4.77 -32.46 -10.51
CA GLY A 19 3.54 -33.07 -11.00
C GLY A 19 3.23 -34.33 -10.20
N CYS A 20 2.03 -34.39 -9.65
CA CYS A 20 1.40 -35.62 -9.19
C CYS A 20 -0.06 -35.58 -9.63
N GLY A 21 -0.55 -36.68 -10.22
CA GLY A 21 -1.81 -36.75 -10.97
C GLY A 21 -2.99 -36.14 -10.22
N ALA A 22 -3.56 -35.07 -10.79
CA ALA A 22 -4.75 -34.42 -10.25
C ALA A 22 -6.00 -35.17 -10.73
N ALA A 23 -6.74 -35.77 -9.79
CA ALA A 23 -8.14 -36.10 -10.05
C ALA A 23 -8.88 -34.84 -10.52
N ALA A 24 -9.69 -34.96 -11.57
CA ALA A 24 -10.40 -33.82 -12.16
C ALA A 24 -11.33 -33.18 -11.13
N VAL A 25 -10.96 -32.00 -10.62
CA VAL A 25 -11.83 -31.21 -9.74
C VAL A 25 -12.95 -30.62 -10.61
N ALA A 26 -14.20 -30.93 -10.25
CA ALA A 26 -15.38 -30.43 -10.95
C ALA A 26 -15.34 -28.91 -11.11
N ALA A 27 -15.92 -28.42 -12.21
CA ALA A 27 -16.03 -26.99 -12.43
C ALA A 27 -16.97 -26.35 -11.40
N PRO A 28 -16.65 -25.14 -10.90
CA PRO A 28 -17.57 -24.43 -10.04
C PRO A 28 -18.89 -24.15 -10.76
N ALA A 29 -19.97 -24.06 -9.98
CA ALA A 29 -21.28 -23.68 -10.51
C ALA A 29 -21.20 -22.34 -11.24
N ALA A 30 -21.95 -22.19 -12.32
CA ALA A 30 -22.05 -20.92 -13.02
C ALA A 30 -22.76 -19.88 -12.13
N PRO A 31 -22.43 -18.59 -12.24
CA PRO A 31 -23.21 -17.52 -11.62
C PRO A 31 -24.69 -17.60 -12.01
N ALA A 32 -25.58 -17.27 -11.07
CA ALA A 32 -27.02 -17.31 -11.29
C ALA A 32 -27.52 -16.17 -12.19
N ARG A 33 -26.85 -15.00 -12.14
CA ARG A 33 -27.16 -13.82 -12.94
C ARG A 33 -26.30 -13.79 -14.21
N ALA A 34 -26.91 -13.44 -15.34
CA ALA A 34 -26.19 -13.04 -16.55
C ALA A 34 -25.75 -11.57 -16.45
N TYR A 35 -24.53 -11.29 -16.90
CA TYR A 35 -23.93 -9.96 -16.83
C TYR A 35 -23.75 -9.36 -18.22
N ASP A 36 -24.08 -8.08 -18.36
CA ASP A 36 -23.94 -7.32 -19.61
C ASP A 36 -22.78 -6.33 -19.50
N VAL A 37 -21.58 -6.81 -19.81
CA VAL A 37 -20.34 -6.03 -19.71
C VAL A 37 -19.48 -6.17 -20.96
N ARG A 38 -18.87 -5.05 -21.34
CA ARG A 38 -17.88 -4.94 -22.42
C ARG A 38 -16.55 -4.50 -21.83
N ILE A 39 -15.47 -5.15 -22.24
CA ILE A 39 -14.10 -4.78 -21.87
C ILE A 39 -13.40 -4.32 -23.15
N LEU A 40 -12.96 -3.07 -23.15
CA LEU A 40 -12.12 -2.48 -24.18
C LEU A 40 -10.70 -2.44 -23.62
N ARG A 41 -9.72 -3.04 -24.28
CA ARG A 41 -8.31 -2.96 -23.92
C ARG A 41 -7.60 -1.99 -24.86
N ASP A 42 -6.88 -1.03 -24.29
CA ASP A 42 -6.08 -0.08 -25.06
C ASP A 42 -4.76 -0.71 -25.52
N THR A 43 -3.96 0.05 -26.27
CA THR A 43 -2.63 -0.36 -26.76
C THR A 43 -1.60 -0.68 -25.67
N PHE A 44 -1.86 -0.33 -24.40
CA PHE A 44 -1.05 -0.68 -23.24
C PHE A 44 -1.65 -1.82 -22.42
N GLY A 45 -2.73 -2.43 -22.91
CA GLY A 45 -3.44 -3.52 -22.26
C GLY A 45 -4.34 -3.10 -21.11
N VAL A 46 -4.49 -1.79 -20.85
CA VAL A 46 -5.32 -1.26 -19.76
C VAL A 46 -6.80 -1.52 -20.08
N PRO A 47 -7.58 -2.13 -19.16
CA PRO A 47 -8.99 -2.36 -19.39
C PRO A 47 -9.85 -1.12 -19.12
N HIS A 48 -10.79 -0.87 -20.02
CA HIS A 48 -11.89 0.05 -19.88
C HIS A 48 -13.18 -0.76 -19.84
N ILE A 49 -13.75 -0.87 -18.64
CA ILE A 49 -14.90 -1.74 -18.36
C ILE A 49 -16.18 -0.92 -18.40
N ARG A 50 -17.13 -1.34 -19.25
CA ARG A 50 -18.42 -0.68 -19.46
C ARG A 50 -19.56 -1.67 -19.24
N GLY A 51 -20.56 -1.29 -18.47
CA GLY A 51 -21.74 -2.12 -18.19
C GLY A 51 -22.98 -1.29 -17.88
N ARG A 52 -24.16 -1.92 -17.86
CA ARG A 52 -25.42 -1.21 -17.55
C ARG A 52 -25.53 -0.87 -16.07
N THR A 53 -25.11 -1.80 -15.21
CA THR A 53 -25.11 -1.63 -13.76
C THR A 53 -23.70 -1.66 -13.19
N ASP A 54 -23.53 -1.11 -11.99
CA ASP A 54 -22.28 -1.16 -11.23
C ASP A 54 -21.82 -2.61 -10.99
N ALA A 55 -22.77 -3.53 -10.83
CA ALA A 55 -22.49 -4.97 -10.71
C ALA A 55 -21.96 -5.60 -12.01
N ASP A 56 -22.45 -5.18 -13.19
CA ASP A 56 -21.91 -5.65 -14.48
C ASP A 56 -20.46 -5.19 -14.65
N VAL A 57 -20.19 -3.94 -14.27
CA VAL A 57 -18.83 -3.39 -14.30
C VAL A 57 -17.91 -4.13 -13.32
N ALA A 58 -18.35 -4.36 -12.09
CA ALA A 58 -17.56 -5.11 -11.10
C ALA A 58 -17.25 -6.55 -11.54
N TYR A 59 -18.19 -7.22 -12.22
CA TYR A 59 -17.97 -8.50 -12.88
C TYR A 59 -16.83 -8.41 -13.92
N GLY A 60 -16.86 -7.38 -14.77
CA GLY A 60 -15.80 -7.14 -15.76
C GLY A 60 -14.45 -6.79 -15.13
N VAL A 61 -14.42 -6.05 -14.03
CA VAL A 61 -13.20 -5.75 -13.27
C VAL A 61 -12.56 -7.04 -12.77
N ALA A 62 -13.34 -7.94 -12.15
CA ALA A 62 -12.84 -9.23 -11.67
C ALA A 62 -12.26 -10.07 -12.82
N TRP A 63 -12.96 -10.12 -13.96
CA TRP A 63 -12.52 -10.87 -15.13
C TRP A 63 -11.23 -10.32 -15.73
N ALA A 64 -11.18 -9.01 -16.02
CA ALA A 64 -10.01 -8.37 -16.62
C ALA A 64 -8.77 -8.49 -15.73
N HIS A 65 -8.93 -8.24 -14.44
CA HIS A 65 -7.82 -8.33 -13.49
C HIS A 65 -7.32 -9.78 -13.34
N ALA A 66 -8.22 -10.77 -13.39
CA ALA A 66 -7.81 -12.17 -13.37
C ALA A 66 -7.03 -12.59 -14.62
N GLU A 67 -7.36 -12.07 -15.81
CA GLU A 67 -6.55 -12.30 -17.02
C GLU A 67 -5.11 -11.79 -16.87
N ASP A 68 -4.91 -10.70 -16.12
CA ASP A 68 -3.63 -10.01 -16.01
C ASP A 68 -2.79 -10.41 -14.77
N ASP A 69 -3.45 -10.76 -13.66
CA ASP A 69 -2.80 -11.14 -12.40
C ASP A 69 -3.71 -11.99 -11.47
N PHE A 70 -4.22 -13.12 -11.96
CA PHE A 70 -5.01 -14.03 -11.12
C PHE A 70 -4.26 -14.53 -9.87
N ARG A 71 -2.93 -14.73 -9.95
CA ARG A 71 -2.17 -15.29 -8.82
C ARG A 71 -2.19 -14.38 -7.60
N SER A 72 -2.16 -13.07 -7.79
CA SER A 72 -2.31 -12.12 -6.70
C SER A 72 -3.73 -12.12 -6.13
N ILE A 73 -4.76 -12.25 -6.98
CA ILE A 73 -6.16 -12.36 -6.53
C ILE A 73 -6.39 -13.64 -5.71
N GLU A 74 -5.83 -14.76 -6.17
CA GLU A 74 -5.90 -16.07 -5.52
C GLU A 74 -5.35 -16.03 -4.08
N GLN A 75 -4.23 -15.31 -3.87
CA GLN A 75 -3.63 -15.18 -2.54
C GLN A 75 -4.60 -14.56 -1.53
N LEU A 76 -5.26 -13.45 -1.91
CA LEU A 76 -6.22 -12.78 -1.03
C LEU A 76 -7.48 -13.63 -0.84
N PHE A 77 -7.99 -14.23 -1.91
CA PHE A 77 -9.17 -15.10 -1.85
C PHE A 77 -8.97 -16.28 -0.89
N LEU A 78 -7.86 -17.01 -1.03
CA LEU A 78 -7.57 -18.16 -0.15
C LEU A 78 -7.27 -17.71 1.29
N ALA A 79 -6.62 -16.56 1.48
CA ALA A 79 -6.40 -15.97 2.80
C ALA A 79 -7.74 -15.62 3.50
N SER A 80 -8.70 -15.06 2.76
CA SER A 80 -10.03 -14.71 3.29
C SER A 80 -10.81 -15.93 3.83
N ARG A 81 -10.46 -17.14 3.37
CA ARG A 81 -11.07 -18.41 3.76
C ARG A 81 -10.22 -19.25 4.71
N GLY A 82 -9.10 -18.72 5.21
CA GLY A 82 -8.20 -19.46 6.09
C GLY A 82 -7.55 -20.67 5.40
N LEU A 83 -7.28 -20.55 4.10
CA LEU A 83 -6.67 -21.58 3.26
C LEU A 83 -5.23 -21.22 2.83
N ALA A 84 -4.68 -20.09 3.26
CA ALA A 84 -3.36 -19.65 2.85
C ALA A 84 -2.27 -20.62 3.34
N GLY A 85 -2.39 -21.17 4.56
CA GLY A 85 -1.49 -22.19 5.09
C GLY A 85 -1.53 -23.50 4.30
N ARG A 86 -2.67 -23.86 3.73
CA ARG A 86 -2.82 -25.04 2.85
C ARG A 86 -2.22 -24.77 1.47
N ALA A 87 -2.40 -23.56 0.95
CA ALA A 87 -1.96 -23.14 -0.37
C ALA A 87 -0.45 -22.86 -0.45
N TYR A 88 0.08 -22.17 0.56
CA TYR A 88 1.44 -21.61 0.58
C TYR A 88 2.29 -22.13 1.74
N GLY A 89 1.79 -23.12 2.49
CA GLY A 89 2.54 -23.76 3.57
C GLY A 89 2.81 -22.85 4.75
N THR A 90 4.00 -22.98 5.34
CA THR A 90 4.41 -22.18 6.50
C THR A 90 4.45 -20.67 6.22
N ALA A 91 4.61 -20.26 4.96
CA ALA A 91 4.54 -18.84 4.57
C ALA A 91 3.10 -18.28 4.63
N GLY A 92 2.07 -19.11 4.42
CA GLY A 92 0.67 -18.70 4.49
C GLY A 92 0.02 -18.85 5.87
N ALA A 93 0.60 -19.67 6.75
CA ALA A 93 0.07 -19.92 8.09
C ALA A 93 -0.11 -18.66 8.97
N PRO A 94 0.77 -17.64 8.91
CA PRO A 94 0.54 -16.37 9.61
C PRO A 94 -0.77 -15.68 9.21
N SER A 95 -1.15 -15.75 7.93
CA SER A 95 -2.41 -15.20 7.41
C SER A 95 -3.62 -15.89 8.02
N ASP A 96 -3.63 -17.22 8.03
CA ASP A 96 -4.74 -17.99 8.61
C ASP A 96 -4.86 -17.75 10.13
N PHE A 97 -3.71 -17.61 10.82
CA PHE A 97 -3.70 -17.27 12.24
C PHE A 97 -4.27 -15.87 12.47
N LEU A 98 -3.85 -14.87 11.68
CA LEU A 98 -4.33 -13.50 11.82
C LEU A 98 -5.84 -13.41 11.54
N LEU A 99 -6.33 -14.08 10.50
CA LEU A 99 -7.77 -14.18 10.21
C LEU A 99 -8.56 -14.65 11.44
N ALA A 100 -8.09 -15.72 12.08
CA ALA A 100 -8.71 -16.28 13.27
C ALA A 100 -8.54 -15.36 14.50
N PHE A 101 -7.36 -14.76 14.68
CA PHE A 101 -7.04 -13.82 15.75
C PHE A 101 -7.96 -12.60 15.72
N LEU A 102 -8.19 -12.03 14.55
CA LEU A 102 -9.12 -10.92 14.39
C LEU A 102 -10.58 -11.32 14.50
N GLY A 103 -10.90 -12.61 14.28
CA GLY A 103 -12.29 -13.05 14.13
C GLY A 103 -12.93 -12.43 12.89
N ALA A 104 -12.14 -12.17 11.84
CA ALA A 104 -12.57 -11.37 10.70
C ALA A 104 -13.79 -11.97 10.00
N ARG A 105 -13.77 -13.29 9.75
CA ARG A 105 -14.89 -13.96 9.07
C ARG A 105 -16.18 -13.91 9.88
N ALA A 106 -16.12 -14.20 11.18
CA ALA A 106 -17.27 -14.14 12.08
C ALA A 106 -17.82 -12.70 12.18
N THR A 107 -16.94 -11.70 12.17
CA THR A 107 -17.33 -10.28 12.15
C THR A 107 -18.10 -9.94 10.88
N VAL A 108 -17.61 -10.40 9.72
CA VAL A 108 -18.30 -10.19 8.44
C VAL A 108 -19.65 -10.89 8.43
N GLU A 109 -19.73 -12.14 8.84
CA GLU A 109 -21.00 -12.88 8.89
C GLU A 109 -22.04 -12.21 9.79
N ALA A 110 -21.61 -11.64 10.91
CA ALA A 110 -22.51 -10.98 11.86
C ALA A 110 -23.00 -9.59 11.40
N ARG A 111 -22.25 -8.90 10.52
CA ARG A 111 -22.47 -7.48 10.23
C ARG A 111 -22.70 -7.15 8.76
N TYR A 112 -22.45 -8.09 7.85
CA TYR A 112 -22.58 -7.89 6.41
C TYR A 112 -23.99 -7.38 6.02
N ASP A 113 -25.03 -8.00 6.58
CA ASP A 113 -26.41 -7.65 6.21
C ASP A 113 -26.88 -6.32 6.81
N THR A 114 -26.34 -5.92 7.97
CA THR A 114 -26.77 -4.72 8.70
C THR A 114 -25.96 -3.48 8.36
N ASP A 115 -24.65 -3.61 8.13
CA ASP A 115 -23.73 -2.48 8.07
C ASP A 115 -23.41 -2.05 6.62
N LEU A 116 -23.64 -2.91 5.62
CA LEU A 116 -23.44 -2.61 4.20
C LEU A 116 -24.77 -2.27 3.51
N ASP A 117 -24.73 -1.27 2.63
CA ASP A 117 -25.88 -0.93 1.78
C ASP A 117 -26.06 -1.91 0.60
N ASP A 118 -27.29 -1.98 0.08
CA ASP A 118 -27.64 -2.93 -0.97
C ASP A 118 -26.89 -2.68 -2.28
N ALA A 119 -26.52 -1.42 -2.56
CA ALA A 119 -25.73 -1.08 -3.75
C ALA A 119 -24.33 -1.71 -3.67
N THR A 120 -23.69 -1.63 -2.51
CA THR A 120 -22.39 -2.26 -2.25
C THR A 120 -22.51 -3.78 -2.31
N LYS A 121 -23.54 -4.38 -1.70
CA LYS A 121 -23.77 -5.82 -1.76
C LYS A 121 -23.91 -6.32 -3.21
N ARG A 122 -24.67 -5.60 -4.05
CA ARG A 122 -24.81 -5.92 -5.49
C ARG A 122 -23.50 -5.79 -6.26
N LEU A 123 -22.74 -4.73 -6.02
CA LEU A 123 -21.41 -4.53 -6.60
C LEU A 123 -20.48 -5.72 -6.28
N LEU A 124 -20.40 -6.09 -5.01
CA LEU A 124 -19.55 -7.18 -4.54
C LEU A 124 -19.99 -8.54 -5.09
N GLN A 125 -21.29 -8.75 -5.25
CA GLN A 125 -21.82 -9.94 -5.91
C GLN A 125 -21.38 -10.02 -7.38
N GLY A 126 -21.42 -8.89 -8.10
CA GLY A 126 -20.90 -8.80 -9.47
C GLY A 126 -19.45 -9.23 -9.58
N TYR A 127 -18.57 -8.69 -8.72
CA TYR A 127 -17.16 -9.09 -8.68
C TYR A 127 -16.98 -10.58 -8.35
N ALA A 128 -17.66 -11.08 -7.31
CA ALA A 128 -17.56 -12.49 -6.89
C ALA A 128 -17.99 -13.45 -8.00
N ASP A 129 -19.04 -13.10 -8.73
CA ASP A 129 -19.52 -13.86 -9.89
C ASP A 129 -18.51 -13.80 -11.06
N GLY A 130 -17.89 -12.65 -11.31
CA GLY A 130 -16.86 -12.46 -12.33
C GLY A 130 -15.63 -13.32 -12.06
N LEU A 131 -15.15 -13.33 -10.81
CA LEU A 131 -14.03 -14.17 -10.39
C LEU A 131 -14.37 -15.66 -10.50
N THR A 132 -15.57 -16.06 -10.06
CA THR A 132 -16.06 -17.44 -10.18
C THR A 132 -16.14 -17.88 -11.64
N ALA A 133 -16.67 -17.02 -12.51
CA ALA A 133 -16.77 -17.29 -13.94
C ALA A 133 -15.39 -17.43 -14.60
N TRP A 134 -14.43 -16.57 -14.26
CA TRP A 134 -13.06 -16.68 -14.77
C TRP A 134 -12.41 -17.99 -14.35
N VAL A 135 -12.51 -18.38 -13.07
CA VAL A 135 -11.96 -19.66 -12.60
C VAL A 135 -12.66 -20.84 -13.29
N ARG A 136 -13.97 -20.76 -13.50
CA ARG A 136 -14.71 -21.80 -14.26
C ARG A 136 -14.15 -21.98 -15.67
N ALA A 137 -13.89 -20.87 -16.37
CA ALA A 137 -13.39 -20.84 -17.75
C ALA A 137 -11.92 -21.24 -17.91
N ASN A 138 -11.13 -21.21 -16.82
CA ASN A 138 -9.70 -21.52 -16.82
C ASN A 138 -9.42 -22.77 -15.98
N PRO A 139 -9.51 -24.00 -16.54
CA PRO A 139 -9.41 -25.25 -15.78
C PRO A 139 -7.97 -25.69 -15.45
N ASP A 140 -7.01 -24.76 -15.31
CA ASP A 140 -5.61 -25.08 -14.98
C ASP A 140 -5.53 -25.91 -13.68
N GLY A 141 -4.79 -27.03 -13.73
CA GLY A 141 -4.58 -27.93 -12.59
C GLY A 141 -3.91 -27.23 -11.40
N ALA A 142 -3.15 -26.15 -11.64
CA ALA A 142 -2.58 -25.31 -10.59
C ALA A 142 -3.64 -24.50 -9.80
N LEU A 143 -4.93 -24.59 -10.18
CA LEU A 143 -6.07 -23.96 -9.50
C LEU A 143 -6.90 -24.96 -8.67
N ALA A 144 -6.48 -26.21 -8.51
CA ALA A 144 -7.30 -27.26 -7.90
C ALA A 144 -7.87 -26.87 -6.52
N LEU A 145 -7.06 -26.28 -5.63
CA LEU A 145 -7.54 -25.82 -4.32
C LEU A 145 -8.54 -24.67 -4.44
N THR A 146 -8.27 -23.72 -5.33
CA THR A 146 -9.12 -22.56 -5.57
C THR A 146 -10.47 -22.98 -6.16
N ARG A 147 -10.48 -23.94 -7.10
CA ARG A 147 -11.72 -24.54 -7.62
C ARG A 147 -12.53 -25.25 -6.54
N GLN A 148 -11.88 -25.98 -5.63
CA GLN A 148 -12.56 -26.59 -4.47
C GLN A 148 -13.16 -25.54 -3.52
N ALA A 149 -12.58 -24.34 -3.48
CA ALA A 149 -13.08 -23.22 -2.69
C ALA A 149 -14.10 -22.35 -3.44
N MET A 150 -14.42 -22.59 -4.71
CA MET A 150 -15.44 -21.80 -5.40
C MET A 150 -16.88 -22.27 -5.05
N PRO A 151 -17.93 -21.44 -5.26
CA PRO A 151 -17.91 -20.08 -5.79
C PRO A 151 -17.34 -19.06 -4.78
N ALA A 152 -16.81 -17.94 -5.29
CA ALA A 152 -16.49 -16.78 -4.47
C ALA A 152 -17.78 -16.10 -4.00
N THR A 153 -17.73 -15.41 -2.86
CA THR A 153 -18.86 -14.72 -2.25
C THR A 153 -18.51 -13.27 -1.93
N PRO A 154 -19.49 -12.34 -1.86
CA PRO A 154 -19.27 -10.98 -1.38
C PRO A 154 -18.55 -10.93 -0.02
N GLN A 155 -18.89 -11.85 0.88
CA GLN A 155 -18.30 -11.95 2.21
C GLN A 155 -16.79 -12.28 2.14
N ASP A 156 -16.32 -13.01 1.14
CA ASP A 156 -14.87 -13.25 0.94
C ASP A 156 -14.13 -11.94 0.66
N LEU A 157 -14.70 -11.07 -0.19
CA LEU A 157 -14.13 -9.76 -0.50
C LEU A 157 -14.09 -8.89 0.76
N VAL A 158 -15.21 -8.76 1.46
CA VAL A 158 -15.31 -7.97 2.70
C VAL A 158 -14.34 -8.52 3.76
N THR A 159 -14.20 -9.84 3.86
CA THR A 159 -13.23 -10.48 4.76
C THR A 159 -11.79 -10.13 4.38
N GLY A 160 -11.48 -10.05 3.09
CA GLY A 160 -10.20 -9.53 2.58
C GLY A 160 -9.91 -8.11 3.07
N PHE A 161 -10.88 -7.20 3.03
CA PHE A 161 -10.72 -5.84 3.55
C PHE A 161 -10.51 -5.81 5.07
N VAL A 162 -11.33 -6.54 5.83
CA VAL A 162 -11.21 -6.63 7.29
C VAL A 162 -9.86 -7.21 7.72
N LEU A 163 -9.35 -8.21 6.97
CA LEU A 163 -8.06 -8.85 7.24
C LEU A 163 -6.87 -7.92 6.92
N THR A 164 -6.95 -7.18 5.82
CA THR A 164 -5.79 -6.43 5.28
C THR A 164 -5.71 -4.98 5.73
N SER A 165 -6.83 -4.33 6.04
CA SER A 165 -6.83 -2.92 6.47
C SER A 165 -5.93 -2.67 7.68
N PRO A 166 -5.91 -3.53 8.71
CA PRO A 166 -5.01 -3.35 9.85
C PRO A 166 -3.50 -3.43 9.55
N LEU A 167 -3.14 -4.03 8.42
CA LEU A 167 -1.75 -4.16 7.99
C LEU A 167 -1.16 -2.81 7.54
N PHE A 168 -2.00 -1.88 7.09
CA PHE A 168 -1.55 -0.56 6.61
C PHE A 168 -1.03 0.36 7.71
N TYR A 169 -1.40 0.11 8.97
CA TYR A 169 -0.88 0.82 10.14
C TYR A 169 -0.05 -0.08 11.07
N GLY A 170 0.43 -1.21 10.55
CA GLY A 170 1.47 -2.04 11.21
C GLY A 170 0.99 -2.93 12.37
N MET A 171 -0.30 -3.28 12.43
CA MET A 171 -0.82 -4.17 13.47
C MET A 171 -0.17 -5.57 13.45
N ASP A 172 0.25 -6.06 12.28
CA ASP A 172 0.96 -7.35 12.16
C ASP A 172 2.30 -7.36 12.88
N ALA A 173 3.02 -6.24 12.90
CA ALA A 173 4.26 -6.11 13.67
C ALA A 173 4.00 -6.17 15.18
N VAL A 174 2.90 -5.55 15.66
CA VAL A 174 2.48 -5.61 17.07
C VAL A 174 2.12 -7.05 17.47
N VAL A 175 1.28 -7.71 16.67
CA VAL A 175 0.90 -9.12 16.90
C VAL A 175 2.13 -10.02 16.85
N GLY A 176 3.04 -9.80 15.89
CA GLY A 176 4.30 -10.53 15.77
C GLY A 176 5.17 -10.42 17.02
N ALA A 177 5.37 -9.21 17.52
CA ALA A 177 6.14 -8.97 18.74
C ALA A 177 5.54 -9.69 19.96
N LEU A 178 4.21 -9.66 20.11
CA LEU A 178 3.51 -10.35 21.18
C LEU A 178 3.63 -11.88 21.10
N VAL A 179 3.55 -12.45 19.89
CA VAL A 179 3.77 -13.89 19.66
C VAL A 179 5.21 -14.29 20.00
N GLU A 180 6.19 -13.46 19.67
CA GLU A 180 7.61 -13.71 19.92
C GLU A 180 8.04 -13.40 21.36
N GLY A 181 7.26 -12.63 22.12
CA GLY A 181 7.65 -12.15 23.45
C GLY A 181 8.80 -11.13 23.38
N SER A 182 8.80 -10.31 22.32
CA SER A 182 9.74 -9.22 22.07
C SER A 182 9.09 -7.85 22.34
N PRO A 183 9.88 -6.77 22.50
CA PRO A 183 9.34 -5.43 22.70
C PRO A 183 8.40 -5.01 21.57
N LEU A 184 7.35 -4.25 21.92
CA LEU A 184 6.43 -3.71 20.92
C LEU A 184 7.17 -2.76 19.96
N PRO A 185 6.80 -2.74 18.67
CA PRO A 185 7.33 -1.76 17.74
C PRO A 185 6.80 -0.36 18.11
N GLN A 186 7.71 0.62 18.27
CA GLN A 186 7.31 1.99 18.62
C GLN A 186 6.59 2.75 17.47
N ALA A 187 6.51 2.18 16.26
CA ALA A 187 5.62 2.52 15.15
C ALA A 187 5.95 1.58 13.95
N PRO A 188 5.14 1.57 12.88
CA PRO A 188 5.35 0.71 11.72
C PRO A 188 6.75 0.89 11.09
N THR A 189 7.26 -0.20 10.50
CA THR A 189 8.64 -0.38 10.01
C THR A 189 8.74 -0.25 8.48
N ASP A 190 7.83 0.47 7.86
CA ASP A 190 7.65 0.36 6.41
C ASP A 190 8.54 1.32 5.62
N GLU A 191 9.34 0.75 4.71
CA GLU A 191 10.04 1.47 3.66
C GLU A 191 9.11 1.85 2.49
N ARG A 192 7.86 1.34 2.45
CA ARG A 192 6.87 1.67 1.42
C ARG A 192 6.41 3.11 1.57
N GLY A 193 6.94 3.96 0.70
CA GLY A 193 6.58 5.36 0.60
C GLY A 193 5.41 5.65 -0.34
N SER A 194 5.03 6.90 -0.44
CA SER A 194 4.30 7.50 -1.56
C SER A 194 4.64 8.99 -1.59
N ASN A 195 4.47 9.65 -2.73
CA ASN A 195 4.40 11.09 -2.84
C ASN A 195 3.01 11.47 -3.37
N ALA A 196 2.47 12.58 -2.88
CA ALA A 196 1.26 13.16 -3.40
C ALA A 196 1.37 14.69 -3.39
N PHE A 197 0.87 15.33 -4.44
CA PHE A 197 0.84 16.78 -4.57
C PHE A 197 -0.49 17.23 -5.15
N ALA A 198 -1.05 18.31 -4.63
CA ALA A 198 -2.14 19.01 -5.28
C ALA A 198 -1.82 20.51 -5.35
N VAL A 199 -2.13 21.13 -6.49
CA VAL A 199 -1.86 22.55 -6.76
C VAL A 199 -3.14 23.22 -7.23
N ALA A 200 -3.53 24.28 -6.53
CA ALA A 200 -4.71 25.07 -6.84
C ALA A 200 -4.43 26.03 -8.02
N PRO A 201 -5.48 26.49 -8.73
CA PRO A 201 -5.37 27.48 -9.81
C PRO A 201 -4.61 28.76 -9.41
N SER A 202 -4.76 29.20 -8.14
CA SER A 202 -4.08 30.39 -7.61
C SER A 202 -2.56 30.27 -7.56
N ARG A 203 -2.02 29.04 -7.60
CA ARG A 203 -0.58 28.76 -7.56
C ARG A 203 -0.05 28.17 -8.86
N SER A 204 -0.93 27.81 -9.80
CA SER A 204 -0.56 27.08 -11.02
C SER A 204 0.03 27.96 -12.14
N GLY A 205 -0.30 29.26 -12.13
CA GLY A 205 0.14 30.25 -13.13
C GLY A 205 -0.69 30.26 -14.42
N ASP A 206 -1.40 29.17 -14.72
CA ASP A 206 -2.26 29.02 -15.89
C ASP A 206 -3.74 28.82 -15.53
N GLY A 207 -4.08 28.77 -14.25
CA GLY A 207 -5.46 28.58 -13.78
C GLY A 207 -5.91 27.12 -13.81
N VAL A 208 -4.98 26.18 -13.99
CA VAL A 208 -5.25 24.72 -13.96
C VAL A 208 -5.15 24.20 -12.53
N THR A 209 -6.08 23.32 -12.13
CA THR A 209 -5.92 22.51 -10.90
C THR A 209 -5.15 21.24 -11.23
N ARG A 210 -4.18 20.88 -10.38
CA ARG A 210 -3.34 19.69 -10.59
C ARG A 210 -3.39 18.73 -9.42
N LEU A 211 -3.41 17.43 -9.73
CA LEU A 211 -3.18 16.34 -8.78
C LEU A 211 -2.08 15.43 -9.32
N LEU A 212 -1.09 15.14 -8.48
CA LEU A 212 -0.06 14.15 -8.76
C LEU A 212 -0.13 13.04 -7.71
N SER A 213 -0.48 11.84 -8.16
CA SER A 213 -0.38 10.59 -7.41
C SER A 213 0.91 9.88 -7.75
N ASN A 214 1.67 9.46 -6.74
CA ASN A 214 2.85 8.64 -6.94
C ASN A 214 3.00 7.67 -5.77
N SER A 215 2.46 6.47 -5.95
CA SER A 215 2.57 5.43 -4.95
C SER A 215 3.91 4.71 -5.03
N HIS A 216 4.45 4.22 -3.90
CA HIS A 216 5.70 3.43 -3.87
C HIS A 216 5.52 1.94 -3.54
N GLN A 217 4.38 1.37 -3.96
CA GLN A 217 4.09 -0.05 -3.76
C GLN A 217 4.99 -1.00 -4.59
N PRO A 218 5.08 -2.29 -4.20
CA PRO A 218 5.78 -3.32 -4.96
C PRO A 218 5.40 -3.39 -6.44
N TRP A 219 6.36 -3.76 -7.29
CA TRP A 219 6.16 -3.91 -8.74
C TRP A 219 5.53 -5.27 -9.13
N THR A 220 5.28 -6.15 -8.17
CA THR A 220 4.73 -7.50 -8.35
C THR A 220 3.91 -7.90 -7.13
N GLY A 221 2.99 -8.84 -7.30
CA GLY A 221 2.22 -9.42 -6.21
C GLY A 221 1.00 -8.59 -5.83
N PRO A 222 0.32 -8.93 -4.71
CA PRO A 222 -1.02 -8.42 -4.39
C PRO A 222 -1.13 -6.92 -4.12
N LEU A 223 0.01 -6.23 -3.94
CA LEU A 223 0.07 -4.78 -3.75
C LEU A 223 0.60 -4.05 -4.98
N ALA A 224 0.85 -4.73 -6.10
CA ALA A 224 1.07 -4.06 -7.37
C ALA A 224 -0.24 -3.40 -7.83
N TRP A 225 -0.13 -2.19 -8.37
CA TRP A 225 -1.30 -1.47 -8.85
C TRP A 225 -1.78 -2.06 -10.19
N TYR A 226 -3.10 -2.18 -10.32
CA TYR A 226 -3.77 -2.52 -11.56
C TYR A 226 -4.57 -1.31 -12.04
N GLU A 227 -4.10 -0.70 -13.13
CA GLU A 227 -4.73 0.46 -13.77
C GLU A 227 -5.98 0.02 -14.53
N LEU A 228 -7.07 0.78 -14.41
CA LEU A 228 -8.33 0.52 -15.10
C LEU A 228 -9.22 1.77 -15.17
N THR A 229 -10.24 1.71 -16.02
CA THR A 229 -11.38 2.65 -15.99
C THR A 229 -12.70 1.90 -15.91
N VAL A 230 -13.65 2.45 -15.17
CA VAL A 230 -15.00 1.91 -14.95
C VAL A 230 -16.06 2.90 -15.39
N HIS A 231 -17.05 2.42 -16.14
CA HIS A 231 -18.22 3.21 -16.54
C HIS A 231 -19.51 2.37 -16.47
N SER A 232 -20.51 2.89 -15.76
CA SER A 232 -21.87 2.33 -15.73
C SER A 232 -22.94 3.37 -16.04
N ASP A 233 -24.11 2.89 -16.46
CA ASP A 233 -25.30 3.75 -16.62
C ASP A 233 -25.92 4.14 -15.26
N GLU A 234 -25.50 3.48 -14.16
CA GLU A 234 -25.86 3.83 -12.77
C GLU A 234 -24.99 4.97 -12.19
N GLY A 235 -24.07 5.52 -13.00
CA GLY A 235 -23.28 6.71 -12.65
C GLY A 235 -21.96 6.40 -11.95
N TRP A 236 -21.43 5.18 -12.08
CA TRP A 236 -20.04 4.90 -11.68
C TRP A 236 -19.13 5.21 -12.85
N ASP A 237 -18.24 6.17 -12.68
CA ASP A 237 -17.45 6.76 -13.76
C ASP A 237 -16.09 7.18 -13.20
N PHE A 238 -15.08 6.32 -13.32
CA PHE A 238 -13.81 6.52 -12.61
C PHE A 238 -12.62 5.94 -13.38
N ALA A 239 -11.50 6.63 -13.37
CA ALA A 239 -10.21 6.17 -13.89
C ALA A 239 -9.18 6.18 -12.78
N GLY A 240 -8.44 5.08 -12.63
CA GLY A 240 -7.53 4.96 -11.49
C GLY A 240 -6.84 3.62 -11.42
N ALA A 241 -6.47 3.24 -10.20
CA ALA A 241 -5.84 1.96 -9.93
C ALA A 241 -6.43 1.26 -8.70
N THR A 242 -6.38 -0.06 -8.72
CA THR A 242 -6.83 -0.95 -7.64
C THR A 242 -5.76 -1.98 -7.27
N PHE A 243 -5.94 -2.70 -6.16
CA PHE A 243 -5.12 -3.86 -5.80
C PHE A 243 -5.83 -5.17 -6.17
N ALA A 244 -5.05 -6.25 -6.21
CA ALA A 244 -5.56 -7.57 -6.50
C ALA A 244 -6.68 -7.97 -5.52
N GLY A 245 -7.83 -8.38 -6.07
CA GLY A 245 -8.97 -8.83 -5.29
C GLY A 245 -9.95 -7.74 -4.84
N SER A 246 -9.70 -6.47 -5.19
CA SER A 246 -10.64 -5.38 -4.91
C SER A 246 -11.58 -5.12 -6.10
N ALA A 247 -12.85 -4.87 -5.79
CA ALA A 247 -13.87 -4.51 -6.76
C ALA A 247 -13.83 -3.04 -7.18
N VAL A 248 -13.13 -2.17 -6.43
CA VAL A 248 -13.16 -0.71 -6.62
C VAL A 248 -11.75 -0.14 -6.74
N PRO A 249 -11.55 0.92 -7.56
CA PRO A 249 -10.33 1.72 -7.52
C PRO A 249 -10.12 2.40 -6.16
N PHE A 250 -8.86 2.56 -5.74
CA PHE A 250 -8.51 3.23 -4.47
C PHE A 250 -7.96 4.64 -4.69
N VAL A 251 -7.31 4.88 -5.82
CA VAL A 251 -6.73 6.18 -6.21
C VAL A 251 -7.12 6.49 -7.65
N GLY A 252 -7.30 7.76 -7.99
CA GLY A 252 -7.67 8.16 -9.34
C GLY A 252 -8.51 9.42 -9.40
N HIS A 253 -9.30 9.53 -10.46
CA HIS A 253 -10.20 10.65 -10.68
C HIS A 253 -11.45 10.23 -11.47
N ASN A 254 -12.48 11.04 -11.37
CA ASN A 254 -13.59 11.08 -12.32
C ASN A 254 -13.55 12.39 -13.11
N ARG A 255 -14.68 12.78 -13.71
CA ARG A 255 -14.77 14.03 -14.47
C ARG A 255 -14.53 15.27 -13.62
N THR A 256 -14.98 15.28 -12.37
CA THR A 256 -15.08 16.49 -11.55
C THR A 256 -14.06 16.56 -10.43
N LEU A 257 -13.58 15.42 -9.94
CA LEU A 257 -12.66 15.35 -8.80
C LEU A 257 -11.68 14.18 -8.90
N GLY A 258 -10.63 14.23 -8.09
CA GLY A 258 -9.73 13.10 -7.91
C GLY A 258 -9.01 13.16 -6.57
N TRP A 259 -8.48 12.01 -6.16
CA TRP A 259 -7.64 11.91 -4.98
C TRP A 259 -6.59 10.82 -5.14
N THR A 260 -5.62 10.86 -4.22
CA THR A 260 -4.68 9.78 -4.01
C THR A 260 -4.45 9.56 -2.53
N ASN A 261 -3.93 8.37 -2.20
CA ASN A 261 -3.50 8.04 -0.85
C ASN A 261 -1.98 8.09 -0.71
N THR A 262 -1.51 8.41 0.49
CA THR A 262 -0.17 8.06 0.96
C THR A 262 -0.29 7.35 2.31
N VAL A 263 0.65 6.49 2.65
CA VAL A 263 0.66 5.83 3.97
C VAL A 263 0.89 6.89 5.06
N ASN A 264 0.07 6.85 6.11
CA ASN A 264 0.35 7.46 7.41
C ASN A 264 0.52 6.37 8.46
N VAL A 265 1.14 6.70 9.59
CA VAL A 265 1.32 5.77 10.70
C VAL A 265 0.85 6.31 12.05
N PRO A 266 -0.43 6.72 12.16
CA PRO A 266 -1.02 7.06 13.45
C PRO A 266 -1.00 5.87 14.42
N ASP A 267 -0.98 6.15 15.72
CA ASP A 267 -1.19 5.13 16.74
C ASP A 267 -2.64 4.63 16.72
N LEU A 268 -2.85 3.42 16.20
CA LEU A 268 -4.17 2.80 16.01
C LEU A 268 -4.28 1.38 16.57
N THR A 269 -3.27 0.90 17.32
CA THR A 269 -3.27 -0.44 17.93
C THR A 269 -2.83 -0.34 19.39
N ASP A 270 -3.73 -0.60 20.31
CA ASP A 270 -3.48 -0.55 21.74
C ASP A 270 -3.30 -1.96 22.32
N VAL A 271 -2.28 -2.12 23.16
CA VAL A 271 -1.96 -3.38 23.84
C VAL A 271 -2.18 -3.25 25.34
N TYR A 272 -2.95 -4.17 25.91
CA TYR A 272 -3.36 -4.17 27.30
C TYR A 272 -2.77 -5.36 28.06
N ARG A 273 -2.10 -5.11 29.18
CA ARG A 273 -1.68 -6.18 30.09
C ARG A 273 -2.85 -6.61 30.98
N LEU A 274 -3.28 -7.85 30.83
CA LEU A 274 -4.34 -8.41 31.67
C LEU A 274 -3.76 -9.03 32.95
N THR A 275 -4.41 -8.77 34.08
CA THR A 275 -4.20 -9.54 35.31
C THR A 275 -5.08 -10.77 35.28
N VAL A 276 -4.47 -11.96 35.17
CA VAL A 276 -5.19 -13.23 35.00
C VAL A 276 -4.96 -14.14 36.21
N LYS A 277 -6.00 -14.87 36.63
CA LYS A 277 -5.90 -15.98 37.58
C LYS A 277 -6.51 -17.25 36.99
N ASP A 278 -5.98 -18.38 37.43
CA ASP A 278 -6.61 -19.69 37.23
C ASP A 278 -7.52 -20.00 38.41
N SER A 279 -8.74 -20.47 38.16
CA SER A 279 -9.68 -20.90 39.20
C SER A 279 -10.53 -22.08 38.71
N ALA A 280 -11.29 -22.72 39.62
CA ALA A 280 -12.21 -23.79 39.25
C ALA A 280 -13.20 -23.28 38.20
N GLY A 281 -13.13 -23.82 36.98
CA GLY A 281 -13.96 -23.39 35.84
C GLY A 281 -13.25 -22.59 34.74
N GLY A 282 -11.96 -22.26 34.86
CA GLY A 282 -11.15 -21.70 33.75
C GLY A 282 -10.29 -20.50 34.12
N GLN A 283 -9.84 -19.76 33.10
CA GLN A 283 -9.10 -18.50 33.25
C GLN A 283 -10.05 -17.33 33.49
N TRP A 284 -9.65 -16.42 34.38
CA TRP A 284 -10.37 -15.18 34.68
C TRP A 284 -9.44 -13.99 34.60
N TYR A 285 -9.92 -12.86 34.08
CA TYR A 285 -9.16 -11.60 34.08
C TYR A 285 -9.83 -10.56 34.99
N ARG A 286 -9.02 -9.71 35.63
CA ARG A 286 -9.51 -8.63 36.49
C ARG A 286 -9.94 -7.43 35.67
N MET A 287 -11.03 -6.78 36.06
CA MET A 287 -11.52 -5.53 35.48
C MET A 287 -12.27 -4.72 36.54
N ASP A 288 -11.80 -3.52 36.86
CA ASP A 288 -12.36 -2.61 37.87
C ASP A 288 -12.63 -3.34 39.21
N GLY A 289 -11.67 -4.15 39.64
CA GLY A 289 -11.76 -4.93 40.87
C GLY A 289 -12.50 -6.27 40.76
N ALA A 290 -13.38 -6.46 39.76
CA ALA A 290 -14.12 -7.70 39.53
C ALA A 290 -13.34 -8.71 38.67
N TRP A 291 -13.64 -10.00 38.83
CA TRP A 291 -13.08 -11.06 37.99
C TRP A 291 -14.09 -11.48 36.91
N LYS A 292 -13.70 -11.39 35.64
CA LYS A 292 -14.51 -11.76 34.47
C LYS A 292 -13.93 -13.01 33.79
N PRO A 293 -14.76 -13.89 33.20
CA PRO A 293 -14.27 -15.08 32.52
C PRO A 293 -13.46 -14.68 31.27
N LEU A 294 -12.33 -15.34 31.04
CA LEU A 294 -11.51 -15.19 29.85
C LEU A 294 -11.85 -16.33 28.88
N ALA A 295 -12.56 -16.02 27.79
CA ALA A 295 -13.03 -17.05 26.87
C ALA A 295 -11.86 -17.66 26.10
N ARG A 296 -11.92 -18.98 25.90
CA ARG A 296 -10.87 -19.78 25.26
C ARG A 296 -11.35 -20.36 23.95
N GLU A 297 -10.61 -20.10 22.88
CA GLU A 297 -10.86 -20.62 21.54
C GLU A 297 -9.67 -21.46 21.08
N VAL A 298 -9.93 -22.67 20.55
CA VAL A 298 -8.88 -23.52 19.94
C VAL A 298 -9.06 -23.52 18.43
N VAL A 299 -8.16 -22.84 17.73
CA VAL A 299 -8.18 -22.76 16.27
C VAL A 299 -7.26 -23.82 15.66
N ARG A 300 -7.69 -24.43 14.56
CA ARG A 300 -6.96 -25.49 13.84
C ARG A 300 -6.54 -24.98 12.47
N LEU A 301 -5.30 -24.55 12.34
CA LEU A 301 -4.73 -24.06 11.08
C LEU A 301 -4.33 -25.26 10.22
N ARG A 302 -4.70 -25.28 8.93
CA ARG A 302 -4.31 -26.35 8.00
C ARG A 302 -3.06 -25.92 7.27
N VAL A 303 -1.89 -26.46 7.65
CA VAL A 303 -0.60 -25.99 7.12
C VAL A 303 0.07 -27.08 6.29
N ARG A 304 0.44 -26.75 5.05
CA ARG A 304 1.25 -27.65 4.21
C ARG A 304 2.70 -27.63 4.66
N VAL A 305 3.21 -28.78 5.08
CA VAL A 305 4.59 -29.00 5.51
C VAL A 305 5.13 -30.22 4.78
N ALA A 306 6.24 -30.06 4.05
CA ALA A 306 6.87 -31.15 3.29
C ALA A 306 5.89 -31.96 2.40
N GLY A 307 4.95 -31.28 1.73
CA GLY A 307 3.95 -31.90 0.85
C GLY A 307 2.68 -32.41 1.53
N VAL A 308 2.64 -32.51 2.87
CA VAL A 308 1.47 -32.99 3.63
C VAL A 308 0.77 -31.83 4.33
N THR A 309 -0.57 -31.82 4.34
CA THR A 309 -1.36 -30.83 5.10
C THR A 309 -1.61 -31.33 6.52
N LEU A 310 -1.07 -30.62 7.52
CA LEU A 310 -1.18 -30.99 8.92
C LEU A 310 -2.04 -29.97 9.70
N PRO A 311 -2.87 -30.41 10.66
CA PRO A 311 -3.59 -29.51 11.55
C PRO A 311 -2.67 -28.99 12.66
N VAL A 312 -2.46 -27.68 12.70
CA VAL A 312 -1.69 -26.98 13.73
C VAL A 312 -2.66 -26.28 14.68
N LYS A 313 -2.69 -26.71 15.95
CA LYS A 313 -3.54 -26.10 16.99
C LYS A 313 -2.91 -24.81 17.51
N ARG A 314 -3.73 -23.77 17.68
CA ARG A 314 -3.41 -22.53 18.41
C ARG A 314 -4.55 -22.19 19.37
N VAL A 315 -4.21 -21.56 20.48
CA VAL A 315 -5.19 -21.06 21.45
C VAL A 315 -5.25 -19.55 21.30
N ILE A 316 -6.47 -19.03 21.20
CA ILE A 316 -6.75 -17.60 21.19
C ILE A 316 -7.69 -17.35 22.36
N TRP A 317 -7.36 -16.37 23.19
CA TRP A 317 -8.21 -15.95 24.29
C TRP A 317 -9.01 -14.72 23.89
N ARG A 318 -10.16 -14.47 24.51
CA ARG A 318 -10.99 -13.27 24.26
C ARG A 318 -11.37 -12.59 25.58
N SER A 319 -11.17 -11.28 25.64
CA SER A 319 -11.66 -10.42 26.72
C SER A 319 -12.55 -9.31 26.15
N GLU A 320 -13.07 -8.43 27.01
CA GLU A 320 -13.83 -7.25 26.56
C GLU A 320 -12.98 -6.27 25.74
N HIS A 321 -11.65 -6.31 25.88
CA HIS A 321 -10.74 -5.43 25.15
C HIS A 321 -10.61 -5.87 23.68
N GLY A 322 -10.53 -7.17 23.45
CA GLY A 322 -10.31 -7.78 22.14
C GLY A 322 -9.69 -9.18 22.22
N PRO A 323 -9.10 -9.69 21.13
CA PRO A 323 -8.32 -10.92 21.17
C PRO A 323 -7.10 -10.81 22.09
N VAL A 324 -6.75 -11.93 22.72
CA VAL A 324 -5.71 -12.00 23.75
C VAL A 324 -4.67 -13.07 23.39
N LEU A 325 -3.40 -12.65 23.39
CA LEU A 325 -2.24 -13.53 23.25
C LEU A 325 -1.64 -13.80 24.64
N ARG A 326 -1.16 -15.03 24.83
CA ARG A 326 -0.37 -15.42 26.00
C ARG A 326 1.07 -15.68 25.55
N ASN A 327 2.03 -15.04 26.20
CA ASN A 327 3.45 -15.34 26.06
C ASN A 327 4.09 -15.52 27.46
N ARG A 328 5.43 -15.55 27.54
CA ARG A 328 6.16 -15.72 28.81
C ARG A 328 5.93 -14.58 29.81
N ASP A 329 5.60 -13.39 29.32
CA ASP A 329 5.46 -12.15 30.10
C ASP A 329 4.01 -11.90 30.56
N GLY A 330 3.07 -12.78 30.20
CA GLY A 330 1.67 -12.73 30.65
C GLY A 330 0.64 -12.82 29.53
N TYR A 331 -0.52 -12.21 29.78
CA TYR A 331 -1.65 -12.14 28.85
C TYR A 331 -1.81 -10.71 28.34
N PHE A 332 -1.88 -10.55 27.02
CA PHE A 332 -1.94 -9.26 26.34
C PHE A 332 -3.16 -9.21 25.43
N ALA A 333 -4.10 -8.33 25.74
CA ALA A 333 -5.23 -8.05 24.84
C ALA A 333 -4.81 -7.02 23.80
N VAL A 334 -5.29 -7.18 22.57
CA VAL A 334 -5.08 -6.23 21.48
C VAL A 334 -6.41 -5.61 21.09
N ARG A 335 -6.46 -4.29 21.06
CA ARG A 335 -7.60 -3.52 20.53
C ARG A 335 -7.09 -2.60 19.44
N TYR A 336 -7.81 -2.49 18.33
CA TYR A 336 -7.32 -1.79 17.16
C TYR A 336 -8.43 -0.98 16.47
N ALA A 337 -8.04 0.07 15.76
CA ALA A 337 -8.96 0.89 14.98
C ALA A 337 -9.68 0.05 13.92
N GLY A 338 -11.01 0.20 13.82
CA GLY A 338 -11.83 -0.57 12.89
C GLY A 338 -12.16 -1.98 13.39
N ILE A 339 -11.85 -2.32 14.65
CA ILE A 339 -12.32 -3.57 15.26
C ILE A 339 -13.85 -3.67 15.16
N GLY A 340 -14.31 -4.71 14.47
CA GLY A 340 -15.72 -4.94 14.20
C GLY A 340 -16.29 -4.17 13.01
N ASP A 341 -15.53 -3.35 12.27
CA ASP A 341 -16.04 -2.62 11.10
C ASP A 341 -15.85 -3.43 9.81
N VAL A 342 -16.87 -3.46 8.95
CA VAL A 342 -16.90 -4.20 7.67
C VAL A 342 -17.12 -3.29 6.46
N ARG A 343 -17.16 -1.97 6.66
CA ARG A 343 -17.63 -0.97 5.68
C ARG A 343 -16.52 -0.39 4.79
N GLN A 344 -15.29 -0.90 4.87
CA GLN A 344 -14.13 -0.34 4.15
C GLN A 344 -14.34 -0.27 2.64
N VAL A 345 -14.87 -1.34 2.04
CA VAL A 345 -15.14 -1.38 0.60
C VAL A 345 -16.31 -0.47 0.20
N MET A 346 -17.32 -0.32 1.08
CA MET A 346 -18.43 0.61 0.87
C MET A 346 -17.94 2.06 0.85
N GLU A 347 -17.02 2.42 1.74
CA GLU A 347 -16.44 3.76 1.76
C GLU A 347 -15.70 4.08 0.45
N TYR A 348 -14.77 3.22 0.01
CA TYR A 348 -14.10 3.41 -1.28
C TYR A 348 -15.08 3.45 -2.45
N TYR A 349 -16.09 2.58 -2.45
CA TYR A 349 -17.11 2.59 -3.48
C TYR A 349 -17.82 3.95 -3.54
N ARG A 350 -18.29 4.47 -2.40
CA ARG A 350 -18.92 5.80 -2.31
C ARG A 350 -18.00 6.93 -2.72
N LEU A 351 -16.71 6.87 -2.36
CA LEU A 351 -15.71 7.85 -2.81
C LEU A 351 -15.62 7.90 -4.34
N THR A 352 -15.63 6.75 -5.01
CA THR A 352 -15.57 6.70 -6.49
C THR A 352 -16.86 7.17 -7.18
N LYS A 353 -17.98 7.18 -6.46
CA LYS A 353 -19.28 7.68 -6.94
C LYS A 353 -19.50 9.17 -6.69
N ALA A 354 -18.69 9.78 -5.82
CA ALA A 354 -18.86 11.18 -5.45
C ALA A 354 -18.68 12.12 -6.65
N ARG A 355 -19.60 13.07 -6.80
CA ARG A 355 -19.63 14.02 -7.92
C ARG A 355 -19.04 15.37 -7.57
N ASP A 356 -18.94 15.66 -6.28
CA ASP A 356 -18.36 16.89 -5.76
C ASP A 356 -17.66 16.65 -4.41
N TYR A 357 -17.04 17.70 -3.90
CA TYR A 357 -16.33 17.66 -2.61
C TYR A 357 -17.25 17.31 -1.43
N ALA A 358 -18.51 17.73 -1.44
CA ALA A 358 -19.42 17.49 -0.32
C ALA A 358 -19.77 16.00 -0.22
N GLU A 359 -20.10 15.37 -1.35
CA GLU A 359 -20.32 13.92 -1.44
C GLU A 359 -19.06 13.13 -1.10
N TRP A 360 -17.90 13.56 -1.61
CA TRP A 360 -16.62 12.92 -1.34
C TRP A 360 -16.25 12.97 0.15
N ARG A 361 -16.41 14.15 0.76
CA ARG A 361 -16.17 14.35 2.20
C ARG A 361 -17.13 13.54 3.05
N ALA A 362 -18.42 13.48 2.67
CA ALA A 362 -19.41 12.68 3.37
C ALA A 362 -19.09 11.18 3.31
N ALA A 363 -18.59 10.69 2.18
CA ALA A 363 -18.10 9.32 2.06
C ALA A 363 -16.87 9.07 2.95
N LEU A 364 -15.86 9.95 2.90
CA LEU A 364 -14.65 9.83 3.71
C LEU A 364 -14.92 9.93 5.23
N ALA A 365 -15.96 10.69 5.61
CA ALA A 365 -16.38 10.82 7.01
C ALA A 365 -16.96 9.52 7.61
N LEU A 366 -17.17 8.47 6.80
CA LEU A 366 -17.42 7.12 7.33
C LEU A 366 -16.24 6.62 8.17
N GLN A 367 -15.00 6.99 7.79
CA GLN A 367 -13.74 6.63 8.44
C GLN A 367 -13.55 5.12 8.67
N SER A 368 -14.23 4.29 7.88
CA SER A 368 -14.07 2.85 7.90
C SER A 368 -12.74 2.42 7.32
N VAL A 369 -12.17 3.17 6.36
CA VAL A 369 -10.76 3.08 5.95
C VAL A 369 -9.91 3.63 7.11
N PRO A 370 -9.27 2.76 7.91
CA PRO A 370 -8.81 3.14 9.25
C PRO A 370 -7.50 3.93 9.23
N ALA A 371 -6.77 3.91 8.13
CA ALA A 371 -5.52 4.65 7.93
C ALA A 371 -5.24 4.88 6.45
N THR A 372 -4.75 6.09 6.16
CA THR A 372 -4.00 6.59 4.99
C THR A 372 -4.23 8.10 4.94
N ASN A 373 -3.32 8.87 4.38
CA ASN A 373 -3.64 10.25 4.01
C ASN A 373 -4.49 10.27 2.74
N PHE A 374 -5.32 11.30 2.58
CA PHE A 374 -6.00 11.61 1.31
C PHE A 374 -5.57 12.99 0.82
N ILE A 375 -5.10 13.07 -0.43
CA ILE A 375 -4.77 14.32 -1.11
C ILE A 375 -5.77 14.45 -2.24
N TYR A 376 -6.55 15.53 -2.22
CA TYR A 376 -7.70 15.77 -3.08
C TYR A 376 -7.48 16.99 -3.97
N ALA A 377 -8.02 16.94 -5.19
CA ALA A 377 -8.18 18.10 -6.05
C ALA A 377 -9.45 17.98 -6.92
N ASP A 378 -10.00 19.10 -7.37
CA ASP A 378 -11.20 19.11 -8.23
C ASP A 378 -11.22 20.19 -9.31
N ALA A 379 -12.21 20.06 -10.19
CA ALA A 379 -12.49 20.97 -11.30
C ALA A 379 -12.85 22.39 -10.87
N THR A 380 -13.22 22.60 -9.59
CA THR A 380 -13.56 23.93 -9.05
C THR A 380 -12.34 24.72 -8.58
N GLY A 381 -11.16 24.09 -8.57
CA GLY A 381 -9.94 24.69 -8.02
C GLY A 381 -9.64 24.32 -6.58
N ARG A 382 -10.46 23.48 -5.95
CA ARG A 382 -10.26 23.07 -4.56
C ARG A 382 -9.14 22.05 -4.47
N ILE A 383 -8.33 22.19 -3.43
CA ILE A 383 -7.36 21.18 -3.01
C ILE A 383 -7.56 20.90 -1.52
N ALA A 384 -7.28 19.68 -1.09
CA ALA A 384 -7.33 19.33 0.33
C ALA A 384 -6.34 18.22 0.67
N TYR A 385 -5.92 18.22 1.93
CA TYR A 385 -5.18 17.14 2.57
C TYR A 385 -5.91 16.72 3.84
N VAL A 386 -6.17 15.43 3.98
CA VAL A 386 -6.81 14.83 5.15
C VAL A 386 -5.87 13.78 5.72
N TYR A 387 -5.44 13.96 6.98
CA TYR A 387 -4.75 12.92 7.74
C TYR A 387 -5.78 11.91 8.23
N ASN A 388 -6.30 11.11 7.29
CA ASN A 388 -7.39 10.19 7.60
C ASN A 388 -6.91 9.06 8.51
N GLY A 389 -7.70 8.82 9.54
CA GLY A 389 -7.50 7.73 10.48
C GLY A 389 -8.72 7.56 11.37
N LEU A 390 -8.96 6.34 11.82
CA LEU A 390 -10.06 6.02 12.73
C LEU A 390 -9.55 6.07 14.19
N PHE A 391 -9.25 7.28 14.66
CA PHE A 391 -8.57 7.52 15.93
C PHE A 391 -9.44 7.16 17.14
N PRO A 392 -8.99 6.27 18.03
CA PRO A 392 -9.72 5.97 19.26
C PRO A 392 -9.84 7.18 20.19
N ARG A 393 -11.01 7.35 20.85
CA ARG A 393 -11.15 8.36 21.92
C ARG A 393 -10.48 7.86 23.19
N ARG A 394 -9.19 8.16 23.31
CA ARG A 394 -8.36 7.76 24.43
C ARG A 394 -8.43 8.75 25.59
N ARG A 395 -8.15 8.25 26.78
CA ARG A 395 -7.89 9.07 27.97
C ARG A 395 -6.42 9.54 27.96
N GLY A 396 -6.18 10.79 28.32
CA GLY A 396 -4.82 11.32 28.52
C GLY A 396 -4.13 10.70 29.76
N GLY A 397 -2.81 10.81 29.83
CA GLY A 397 -1.99 10.32 30.95
C GLY A 397 -1.49 8.88 30.82
N TYR A 398 -1.69 8.25 29.66
CA TYR A 398 -1.15 6.94 29.33
C TYR A 398 -0.24 7.02 28.10
N ASP A 399 0.80 6.20 28.08
CA ASP A 399 1.60 5.94 26.89
C ASP A 399 0.93 4.85 26.04
N TRP A 400 0.16 5.28 25.05
CA TRP A 400 -0.61 4.40 24.17
C TRP A 400 0.25 3.66 23.13
N TRP A 401 1.48 4.14 22.88
CA TRP A 401 2.48 3.41 22.09
C TRP A 401 3.03 2.18 22.82
N GLY A 402 2.83 2.12 24.15
CA GLY A 402 3.30 1.06 25.02
C GLY A 402 2.23 0.03 25.38
N ILE A 403 2.45 -0.63 26.51
CA ILE A 403 1.50 -1.58 27.10
C ILE A 403 0.75 -0.85 28.21
N VAL A 404 -0.56 -0.69 28.07
CA VAL A 404 -1.40 -0.02 29.07
C VAL A 404 -2.04 -1.04 30.04
N PRO A 405 -2.49 -0.60 31.23
CA PRO A 405 -3.25 -1.45 32.15
C PRO A 405 -4.52 -2.02 31.49
N GLY A 406 -4.74 -3.32 31.62
CA GLY A 406 -5.93 -4.04 31.13
C GLY A 406 -6.86 -4.53 32.23
N ASP A 407 -6.74 -3.95 33.43
CA ASP A 407 -7.55 -4.26 34.61
C ASP A 407 -8.46 -3.11 35.06
N THR A 408 -8.57 -2.05 34.24
CA THR A 408 -9.43 -0.90 34.49
C THR A 408 -10.18 -0.45 33.23
N SER A 409 -11.42 0.02 33.39
CA SER A 409 -12.18 0.66 32.30
C SER A 409 -11.62 2.01 31.88
N ALA A 410 -10.75 2.64 32.67
CA ALA A 410 -10.15 3.94 32.35
C ALA A 410 -9.30 3.93 31.06
N THR A 411 -8.75 2.77 30.68
CA THR A 411 -7.96 2.56 29.46
C THR A 411 -8.77 1.87 28.35
N LEU A 412 -9.99 1.40 28.62
CA LEU A 412 -10.82 0.77 27.61
C LEU A 412 -11.62 1.84 26.85
N TRP A 413 -11.06 2.33 25.75
CA TRP A 413 -11.71 3.33 24.91
C TRP A 413 -12.97 2.77 24.23
N ARG A 414 -13.96 3.65 24.08
CA ARG A 414 -15.21 3.36 23.38
C ARG A 414 -15.49 4.49 22.38
N GLY A 415 -15.53 4.12 21.10
CA GLY A 415 -15.75 5.07 20.01
C GLY A 415 -14.49 5.81 19.55
N TYR A 416 -14.71 6.67 18.56
CA TYR A 416 -13.65 7.30 17.76
C TYR A 416 -13.81 8.82 17.70
N VAL A 417 -12.70 9.53 17.51
CA VAL A 417 -12.67 10.98 17.32
C VAL A 417 -13.52 11.32 16.07
N PRO A 418 -14.40 12.34 16.11
CA PRO A 418 -15.18 12.74 14.95
C PRO A 418 -14.28 13.12 13.77
N PHE A 419 -14.72 12.86 12.54
CA PHE A 419 -14.00 13.21 11.31
C PHE A 419 -13.54 14.67 11.30
N ASP A 420 -14.41 15.61 11.67
CA ASP A 420 -14.11 17.05 11.67
C ASP A 420 -13.02 17.47 12.67
N SER A 421 -12.66 16.59 13.61
CA SER A 421 -11.62 16.85 14.62
C SER A 421 -10.27 16.23 14.28
N ILE A 422 -10.15 15.50 13.16
CA ILE A 422 -8.86 14.97 12.69
C ILE A 422 -8.09 16.05 11.92
N PRO A 423 -6.75 15.96 11.80
CA PRO A 423 -5.94 16.94 11.07
C PRO A 423 -6.30 17.05 9.59
N GLN A 424 -6.68 18.25 9.14
CA GLN A 424 -7.10 18.53 7.76
C GLN A 424 -6.62 19.91 7.30
N LEU A 425 -6.07 19.99 6.09
CA LEU A 425 -5.81 21.25 5.38
C LEU A 425 -6.78 21.37 4.21
N LEU A 426 -7.72 22.30 4.30
CA LEU A 426 -8.74 22.52 3.29
C LEU A 426 -8.46 23.84 2.58
N ALA A 427 -8.18 23.78 1.27
CA ALA A 427 -7.86 24.93 0.43
C ALA A 427 -6.91 25.96 1.09
N PRO A 428 -5.70 25.52 1.55
CA PRO A 428 -4.82 26.43 2.27
C PRO A 428 -4.37 27.61 1.38
N PRO A 429 -4.16 28.82 1.93
CA PRO A 429 -3.82 30.02 1.15
C PRO A 429 -2.50 29.91 0.35
N SER A 430 -1.61 28.99 0.71
CA SER A 430 -0.40 28.65 -0.05
C SER A 430 -0.69 28.11 -1.45
N GLY A 431 -1.89 27.60 -1.70
CA GLY A 431 -2.31 27.08 -3.00
C GLY A 431 -1.66 25.76 -3.41
N PHE A 432 -1.01 25.06 -2.49
CA PHE A 432 -0.58 23.67 -2.69
C PHE A 432 -0.67 22.85 -1.41
N VAL A 433 -0.83 21.54 -1.53
CA VAL A 433 -0.63 20.57 -0.46
C VAL A 433 0.27 19.44 -0.96
N MET A 434 1.02 18.84 -0.04
CA MET A 434 1.92 17.73 -0.32
C MET A 434 1.91 16.72 0.81
N ASN A 435 2.21 15.47 0.48
CA ASN A 435 2.61 14.50 1.47
C ASN A 435 3.61 13.50 0.86
N ALA A 436 4.68 13.24 1.59
CA ALA A 436 5.67 12.22 1.28
C ALA A 436 5.92 11.30 2.49
N ASN A 437 4.83 10.82 3.11
CA ASN A 437 4.77 10.08 4.37
C ASN A 437 5.35 10.87 5.56
N ASN A 438 5.08 12.16 5.57
CA ASN A 438 5.40 13.05 6.68
C ASN A 438 4.20 13.26 7.58
N THR A 439 4.50 13.75 8.78
CA THR A 439 3.53 14.30 9.73
C THR A 439 2.56 15.28 9.05
N PRO A 440 1.27 15.27 9.42
CA PRO A 440 0.27 16.20 8.89
C PRO A 440 0.53 17.66 9.22
N LEU A 441 1.45 17.90 10.15
CA LEU A 441 1.85 19.24 10.60
C LEU A 441 2.82 19.93 9.63
N ARG A 442 3.21 19.26 8.54
CA ARG A 442 4.17 19.74 7.52
C ARG A 442 3.73 19.34 6.13
N ALA A 443 2.57 19.82 5.68
CA ALA A 443 1.93 19.40 4.44
C ALA A 443 1.74 20.55 3.44
N THR A 444 2.14 21.77 3.79
CA THR A 444 2.11 22.93 2.89
C THR A 444 3.20 23.95 3.25
N ASP A 445 3.06 25.20 2.81
CA ASP A 445 3.90 26.31 3.29
C ASP A 445 3.82 26.41 4.82
N PRO A 446 4.96 26.49 5.54
CA PRO A 446 4.99 26.54 7.00
C PRO A 446 4.11 27.63 7.65
N ARG A 447 3.80 28.71 6.92
CA ARG A 447 2.90 29.78 7.39
C ARG A 447 1.44 29.36 7.48
N HIS A 448 1.04 28.32 6.76
CA HIS A 448 -0.33 27.81 6.66
C HIS A 448 -0.47 26.36 7.13
N ASP A 449 0.60 25.77 7.68
CA ASP A 449 0.57 24.43 8.25
C ASP A 449 -0.28 24.36 9.54
N LEU A 450 -0.73 23.14 9.85
CA LEU A 450 -1.44 22.84 11.09
C LEU A 450 -0.55 23.02 12.32
N ARG A 451 -1.12 23.50 13.43
CA ARG A 451 -0.38 23.68 14.69
C ARG A 451 -0.51 22.44 15.56
N ARG A 452 0.62 21.98 16.12
CA ARG A 452 0.64 20.83 17.04
C ARG A 452 -0.25 21.04 18.26
N SER A 453 -0.36 22.29 18.74
CA SER A 453 -1.16 22.69 19.90
C SER A 453 -2.65 22.43 19.75
N ASP A 454 -3.13 22.28 18.51
CA ASP A 454 -4.57 22.15 18.23
C ASP A 454 -5.06 20.71 18.44
N TYR A 455 -4.14 19.78 18.70
CA TYR A 455 -4.42 18.36 18.84
C TYR A 455 -3.91 17.80 20.17
N PRO A 456 -4.66 16.92 20.83
CA PRO A 456 -4.17 16.26 22.04
C PRO A 456 -3.06 15.26 21.72
N GLU A 457 -2.16 15.02 22.67
CA GLU A 457 -1.06 14.07 22.51
C GLU A 457 -1.53 12.63 22.30
N TRP A 458 -2.58 12.22 23.01
CA TRP A 458 -3.17 10.88 22.87
C TRP A 458 -3.81 10.61 21.49
N LEU A 459 -3.96 11.65 20.64
CA LEU A 459 -4.42 11.45 19.26
C LEU A 459 -3.42 10.61 18.46
N GLY A 460 -2.14 10.56 18.86
CA GLY A 460 -1.16 9.69 18.23
C GLY A 460 -0.76 10.15 16.83
N ILE A 461 -0.69 11.47 16.60
CA ILE A 461 -0.14 12.03 15.35
C ILE A 461 1.34 11.66 15.25
N GLU A 462 1.74 11.08 14.12
CA GLU A 462 3.13 10.73 13.88
C GLU A 462 4.02 11.99 13.79
N PRO A 463 5.22 12.00 14.40
CA PRO A 463 6.13 13.15 14.35
C PRO A 463 7.07 13.13 13.14
N GLN A 464 6.99 12.10 12.29
CA GLN A 464 8.07 11.76 11.38
C GLN A 464 8.14 12.69 10.15
N MET A 465 9.37 13.01 9.74
CA MET A 465 9.71 13.61 8.46
C MET A 465 10.61 12.67 7.67
N THR A 466 10.31 12.48 6.38
CA THR A 466 11.18 11.79 5.41
C THR A 466 12.13 12.78 4.74
N ASN A 467 13.24 12.30 4.14
CA ASN A 467 14.07 13.21 3.34
C ASN A 467 13.26 13.78 2.16
N ARG A 468 12.42 12.95 1.52
CA ARG A 468 11.54 13.37 0.42
C ARG A 468 10.62 14.51 0.81
N ALA A 469 10.03 14.46 2.01
CA ALA A 469 9.15 15.51 2.48
C ALA A 469 9.90 16.83 2.70
N VAL A 470 11.05 16.76 3.39
CA VAL A 470 11.90 17.95 3.59
C VAL A 470 12.32 18.54 2.25
N ARG A 471 12.76 17.69 1.31
CA ARG A 471 13.18 18.09 -0.03
C ARG A 471 12.05 18.69 -0.86
N ALA A 472 10.86 18.12 -0.82
CA ALA A 472 9.70 18.68 -1.52
C ALA A 472 9.28 20.04 -0.96
N LEU A 473 9.29 20.23 0.37
CA LEU A 473 9.02 21.54 0.97
C LEU A 473 10.11 22.57 0.62
N GLU A 474 11.38 22.17 0.65
CA GLU A 474 12.53 22.99 0.23
C GLU A 474 12.37 23.49 -1.21
N LEU A 475 11.88 22.63 -2.11
CA LEU A 475 11.66 22.98 -3.51
C LEU A 475 10.38 23.80 -3.73
N LEU A 476 9.25 23.41 -3.13
CA LEU A 476 7.93 23.99 -3.42
C LEU A 476 7.68 25.33 -2.72
N THR A 477 8.09 25.47 -1.46
CA THR A 477 7.81 26.67 -0.64
C THR A 477 8.29 27.97 -1.29
N PRO A 478 9.53 28.08 -1.80
CA PRO A 478 10.00 29.32 -2.43
C PRO A 478 9.42 29.57 -3.84
N MET A 479 8.76 28.59 -4.47
CA MET A 479 8.20 28.76 -5.81
C MET A 479 6.99 29.69 -5.76
N GLY A 480 7.05 30.85 -6.41
CA GLY A 480 5.88 31.73 -6.57
C GLY A 480 4.77 31.10 -7.41
N VAL A 481 5.14 30.38 -8.47
CA VAL A 481 4.24 29.68 -9.40
C VAL A 481 4.71 28.23 -9.55
N ILE A 482 3.77 27.30 -9.51
CA ILE A 482 3.97 25.85 -9.66
C ILE A 482 3.29 25.39 -10.96
N THR A 483 4.02 25.52 -12.07
CA THR A 483 3.59 25.02 -13.37
C THR A 483 3.62 23.49 -13.41
N ARG A 484 3.03 22.90 -14.45
CA ARG A 484 3.17 21.47 -14.75
C ARG A 484 4.64 21.04 -14.76
N ASP A 485 5.50 21.78 -15.48
CA ASP A 485 6.91 21.44 -15.62
C ASP A 485 7.68 21.54 -14.31
N SER A 486 7.44 22.58 -13.50
CA SER A 486 8.10 22.68 -12.19
C SER A 486 7.65 21.57 -11.25
N LEU A 487 6.36 21.20 -11.27
CA LEU A 487 5.85 20.10 -10.45
C LEU A 487 6.45 18.75 -10.87
N LEU A 488 6.59 18.50 -12.18
CA LEU A 488 7.25 17.30 -12.70
C LEU A 488 8.75 17.28 -12.38
N LYS A 489 9.43 18.43 -12.39
CA LYS A 489 10.82 18.54 -11.93
C LYS A 489 10.96 18.17 -10.45
N VAL A 490 10.04 18.62 -9.59
CA VAL A 490 9.99 18.22 -8.18
C VAL A 490 9.74 16.73 -8.04
N LYS A 491 8.75 16.18 -8.75
CA LYS A 491 8.43 14.74 -8.71
C LYS A 491 9.62 13.84 -9.09
N PHE A 492 10.42 14.27 -10.07
CA PHE A 492 11.58 13.50 -10.54
C PHE A 492 12.93 13.94 -9.92
N ASP A 493 12.90 14.81 -8.90
CA ASP A 493 14.09 15.17 -8.12
C ASP A 493 14.66 13.94 -7.39
N ALA A 494 15.98 13.80 -7.42
CA ALA A 494 16.69 12.69 -6.80
C ALA A 494 17.67 13.20 -5.72
N GLY A 495 17.32 14.32 -5.07
CA GLY A 495 18.17 15.04 -4.12
C GLY A 495 17.92 14.68 -2.66
N TYR A 496 18.97 14.83 -1.86
CA TYR A 496 18.88 14.84 -0.40
C TYR A 496 18.96 16.25 0.15
N ALA A 497 17.97 16.64 0.95
CA ALA A 497 17.95 17.93 1.62
C ALA A 497 19.02 17.98 2.70
N ARG A 498 19.76 19.08 2.78
CA ARG A 498 20.85 19.25 3.77
C ARG A 498 20.32 19.24 5.22
N GLU A 499 19.13 19.77 5.44
CA GLU A 499 18.50 19.82 6.77
C GLU A 499 17.73 18.54 7.13
N SER A 500 17.72 17.52 6.26
CA SER A 500 17.10 16.24 6.59
C SER A 500 18.02 15.37 7.46
N TRP A 501 17.45 14.30 7.99
CA TRP A 501 18.20 13.24 8.67
C TRP A 501 19.29 12.64 7.76
N ALA A 502 19.04 12.54 6.45
CA ALA A 502 19.99 12.03 5.47
C ALA A 502 21.11 13.05 5.22
N GLY A 503 20.78 14.34 5.18
CA GLY A 503 21.76 15.43 5.14
C GLY A 503 22.71 15.43 6.36
N ALA A 504 22.19 15.13 7.56
CA ALA A 504 23.03 14.97 8.76
C ALA A 504 24.03 13.80 8.63
N ARG A 505 23.60 12.65 8.09
CA ARG A 505 24.47 11.49 7.84
C ARG A 505 25.51 11.78 6.75
N TRP A 506 25.12 12.51 5.71
CA TRP A 506 26.05 12.98 4.69
C TRP A 506 27.11 13.91 5.29
N ARG A 507 26.75 14.90 6.11
CA ARG A 507 27.73 15.75 6.82
C ARG A 507 28.70 14.93 7.68
N ALA A 508 28.19 13.92 8.40
CA ALA A 508 29.05 13.04 9.19
C ALA A 508 30.05 12.26 8.32
N ALA A 509 29.67 11.85 7.11
CA ALA A 509 30.58 11.19 6.16
C ALA A 509 31.68 12.12 5.63
N LEU A 510 31.38 13.40 5.47
CA LEU A 510 32.39 14.40 5.09
C LEU A 510 33.36 14.73 6.23
N ALA A 511 32.93 14.53 7.48
CA ALA A 511 33.71 14.84 8.68
C ALA A 511 34.61 13.68 9.17
N VAL A 512 34.63 12.55 8.47
CA VAL A 512 35.48 11.39 8.84
C VAL A 512 36.96 11.79 8.84
N ASP A 513 37.68 11.43 9.90
CA ASP A 513 39.12 11.68 10.03
C ASP A 513 39.93 10.79 9.08
N THR A 514 40.22 11.33 7.91
CA THR A 514 41.04 10.66 6.88
C THR A 514 42.55 10.70 7.18
N VAL A 515 42.99 11.43 8.20
CA VAL A 515 44.38 11.36 8.68
C VAL A 515 44.56 10.09 9.52
N ALA A 516 43.59 9.79 10.39
CA ALA A 516 43.58 8.58 11.21
C ALA A 516 43.34 7.30 10.38
N ASP A 517 42.40 7.32 9.43
CA ASP A 517 42.19 6.21 8.47
C ASP A 517 42.33 6.71 7.03
N ARG A 518 43.58 6.72 6.54
CA ARG A 518 43.91 7.12 5.15
C ARG A 518 43.21 6.27 4.09
N THR A 519 42.72 5.07 4.43
CA THR A 519 42.03 4.21 3.45
C THR A 519 40.67 4.78 3.03
N LEU A 520 40.07 5.66 3.84
CA LEU A 520 38.77 6.29 3.56
C LEU A 520 38.89 7.60 2.77
N ALA A 521 40.09 8.17 2.65
CA ALA A 521 40.33 9.44 1.95
C ALA A 521 39.76 9.50 0.52
N PRO A 522 39.84 8.43 -0.31
CA PRO A 522 39.24 8.45 -1.65
C PRO A 522 37.71 8.61 -1.63
N ALA A 523 37.02 7.97 -0.69
CA ALA A 523 35.56 8.06 -0.61
C ALA A 523 35.10 9.42 -0.09
N VAL A 524 35.76 9.95 0.95
CA VAL A 524 35.46 11.28 1.48
C VAL A 524 35.70 12.35 0.42
N ARG A 525 36.80 12.26 -0.33
CA ARG A 525 37.09 13.19 -1.45
C ARG A 525 36.03 13.12 -2.54
N LEU A 526 35.59 11.92 -2.92
CA LEU A 526 34.55 11.75 -3.91
C LEU A 526 33.21 12.36 -3.43
N LEU A 527 32.84 12.12 -2.17
CA LEU A 527 31.62 12.69 -1.57
C LEU A 527 31.69 14.21 -1.38
N ALA A 528 32.88 14.79 -1.19
CA ALA A 528 33.03 16.24 -1.08
C ALA A 528 32.64 16.97 -2.37
N GLY A 529 32.77 16.31 -3.53
CA GLY A 529 32.29 16.80 -4.82
C GLY A 529 30.83 16.47 -5.14
N TRP A 530 30.11 15.80 -4.23
CA TRP A 530 28.70 15.46 -4.44
C TRP A 530 27.81 16.67 -4.17
N ASP A 531 26.83 16.90 -5.04
CA ASP A 531 25.84 17.97 -4.87
C ASP A 531 24.59 17.51 -4.08
N GLY A 532 24.54 16.24 -3.69
CA GLY A 532 23.41 15.65 -2.99
C GLY A 532 22.40 14.95 -3.92
N THR A 533 22.65 14.89 -5.22
CA THR A 533 21.73 14.30 -6.21
C THR A 533 22.19 12.92 -6.69
N LEU A 534 21.28 11.94 -6.72
CA LEU A 534 21.53 10.61 -7.29
C LEU A 534 21.20 10.57 -8.78
N ALA A 535 22.14 10.97 -9.62
CA ALA A 535 22.00 10.95 -11.08
C ALA A 535 23.22 10.33 -11.77
N ALA A 536 23.01 9.78 -12.98
CA ALA A 536 24.00 8.99 -13.73
C ALA A 536 25.22 9.78 -14.20
N ASP A 537 25.09 11.10 -14.33
CA ASP A 537 26.14 12.06 -14.69
C ASP A 537 26.99 12.49 -13.50
N ARG A 538 26.69 12.02 -12.27
CA ARG A 538 27.40 12.42 -11.04
C ARG A 538 28.36 11.33 -10.57
N PRO A 539 29.68 11.56 -10.56
CA PRO A 539 30.66 10.55 -10.17
C PRO A 539 30.47 9.99 -8.75
N ALA A 540 29.98 10.80 -7.82
CA ALA A 540 29.75 10.40 -6.44
C ALA A 540 28.44 9.63 -6.21
N ALA A 541 27.50 9.62 -7.19
CA ALA A 541 26.17 9.06 -6.99
C ALA A 541 26.15 7.56 -6.64
N PRO A 542 26.97 6.65 -7.22
CA PRO A 542 26.94 5.24 -6.83
C PRO A 542 27.42 5.02 -5.39
N LEU A 543 28.47 5.74 -4.97
CA LEU A 543 28.95 5.70 -3.59
C LEU A 543 27.86 6.21 -2.65
N ALA A 544 27.30 7.39 -2.94
CA ALA A 544 26.22 7.98 -2.16
C ALA A 544 24.98 7.08 -2.09
N PHE A 545 24.60 6.44 -3.20
CA PHE A 545 23.48 5.50 -3.26
C PHE A 545 23.65 4.35 -2.27
N LEU A 546 24.83 3.72 -2.22
CA LEU A 546 25.08 2.60 -1.30
C LEU A 546 25.02 3.04 0.16
N LEU A 547 25.56 4.22 0.47
CA LEU A 547 25.50 4.81 1.81
C LEU A 547 24.05 5.12 2.21
N MET A 548 23.32 5.82 1.36
CA MET A 548 21.94 6.21 1.62
C MET A 548 21.04 5.00 1.73
N ARG A 549 21.23 3.98 0.89
CA ARG A 549 20.51 2.70 1.03
C ARG A 549 20.72 2.09 2.40
N ASP A 550 21.97 1.95 2.85
CA ASP A 550 22.30 1.36 4.16
C ASP A 550 21.65 2.16 5.32
N TRP A 551 21.71 3.50 5.24
CA TRP A 551 21.15 4.37 6.28
C TRP A 551 19.63 4.47 6.26
N VAL A 552 19.00 4.48 5.07
CA VAL A 552 17.54 4.41 4.90
C VAL A 552 17.03 3.11 5.51
N MET A 553 17.64 1.98 5.15
CA MET A 553 17.25 0.67 5.69
C MET A 553 17.35 0.65 7.21
N ALA A 554 18.41 1.22 7.79
CA ALA A 554 18.54 1.34 9.24
C ALA A 554 17.47 2.22 9.88
N LYS A 555 17.19 3.39 9.29
CA LYS A 555 16.18 4.32 9.80
C LYS A 555 14.79 3.69 9.82
N TYR A 556 14.34 3.14 8.69
CA TYR A 556 12.98 2.65 8.54
C TYR A 556 12.82 1.23 9.10
N GLY A 557 13.87 0.41 9.07
CA GLY A 557 13.95 -0.86 9.78
C GLY A 557 14.13 -0.73 11.30
N ARG A 558 14.30 0.49 11.83
CA ARG A 558 14.46 0.82 13.26
C ARG A 558 15.57 0.04 13.96
N TYR A 559 16.69 -0.16 13.28
CA TYR A 559 17.90 -0.69 13.90
C TYR A 559 19.01 0.37 13.92
N PRO A 560 19.99 0.26 14.84
CA PRO A 560 21.07 1.25 14.93
C PRO A 560 21.75 1.45 13.57
N ALA A 561 21.85 2.71 13.15
CA ALA A 561 22.56 3.04 11.92
C ALA A 561 24.03 2.63 12.07
N PRO A 562 24.62 1.97 11.05
CA PRO A 562 26.03 1.58 11.11
C PRO A 562 26.95 2.80 11.25
N PRO A 563 28.13 2.66 11.86
CA PRO A 563 29.15 3.71 11.86
C PRO A 563 29.46 4.16 10.43
N VAL A 564 29.70 5.46 10.25
CA VAL A 564 29.82 6.04 8.91
C VAL A 564 31.05 5.50 8.18
N GLU A 565 32.15 5.31 8.91
CA GLU A 565 33.40 4.69 8.44
C GLU A 565 33.16 3.27 7.94
N ARG A 566 32.30 2.50 8.61
CA ARG A 566 31.92 1.15 8.18
C ARG A 566 31.13 1.21 6.87
N SER A 567 30.12 2.06 6.78
CA SER A 567 29.33 2.21 5.54
C SER A 567 30.21 2.65 4.36
N LEU A 568 31.15 3.59 4.58
CA LEU A 568 32.12 4.02 3.56
C LEU A 568 32.98 2.85 3.09
N ARG A 569 33.58 2.10 4.02
CA ARG A 569 34.43 0.96 3.70
C ARG A 569 33.68 -0.13 2.93
N ASP A 570 32.46 -0.44 3.35
CA ASP A 570 31.61 -1.44 2.71
C ASP A 570 31.18 -0.99 1.30
N ALA A 571 30.80 0.28 1.12
CA ALA A 571 30.45 0.83 -0.18
C ALA A 571 31.66 0.84 -1.13
N MET A 572 32.84 1.27 -0.68
CA MET A 572 34.08 1.22 -1.46
C MET A 572 34.42 -0.21 -1.89
N ARG A 573 34.30 -1.19 -0.98
CA ARG A 573 34.57 -2.60 -1.27
C ARG A 573 33.61 -3.13 -2.33
N THR A 574 32.32 -2.84 -2.19
CA THR A 574 31.28 -3.23 -3.15
C THR A 574 31.57 -2.66 -4.54
N LEU A 575 31.86 -1.36 -4.64
CA LEU A 575 32.11 -0.71 -5.93
C LEU A 575 33.38 -1.22 -6.61
N ARG A 576 34.49 -1.36 -5.86
CA ARG A 576 35.74 -1.92 -6.40
C ARG A 576 35.57 -3.37 -6.84
N ARG A 577 34.90 -4.20 -6.05
CA ARG A 577 34.69 -5.61 -6.36
C ARG A 577 33.83 -5.80 -7.62
N THR A 578 32.78 -5.00 -7.77
CA THR A 578 31.82 -5.18 -8.87
C THR A 578 32.23 -4.43 -10.14
N PHE A 579 32.79 -3.22 -10.01
CA PHE A 579 33.05 -2.32 -11.14
C PHE A 579 34.52 -1.93 -11.31
N GLY A 580 35.43 -2.39 -10.44
CA GLY A 580 36.86 -2.05 -10.50
C GLY A 580 37.22 -0.61 -10.13
N ARG A 581 36.22 0.25 -9.85
CA ARG A 581 36.38 1.68 -9.55
C ARG A 581 35.35 2.17 -8.52
N LEU A 582 35.56 3.36 -7.95
CA LEU A 582 34.67 3.95 -6.93
C LEU A 582 33.54 4.81 -7.52
N ASP A 583 33.69 5.21 -8.77
CA ASP A 583 32.86 6.17 -9.49
C ASP A 583 32.33 5.58 -10.81
N PRO A 584 31.72 4.38 -10.82
CA PRO A 584 30.99 3.95 -12.02
C PRO A 584 29.83 4.93 -12.31
N SER A 585 29.20 4.85 -13.47
CA SER A 585 27.93 5.56 -13.65
C SER A 585 26.84 4.90 -12.79
N LEU A 586 25.91 5.70 -12.23
CA LEU A 586 24.73 5.15 -11.55
C LEU A 586 23.93 4.20 -12.46
N ASP A 587 23.89 4.48 -13.76
CA ASP A 587 23.21 3.67 -14.77
C ASP A 587 23.82 2.28 -14.96
N ALA A 588 25.11 2.12 -14.67
CA ALA A 588 25.76 0.81 -14.68
C ALA A 588 25.34 -0.03 -13.46
N MET A 589 24.93 0.63 -12.38
CA MET A 589 24.66 0.03 -11.07
C MET A 589 23.17 -0.21 -10.80
N VAL A 590 22.32 0.78 -11.04
CA VAL A 590 20.88 0.76 -10.72
C VAL A 590 20.07 0.52 -11.99
N ARG A 591 19.31 -0.58 -12.03
CA ARG A 591 18.61 -1.05 -13.22
C ARG A 591 17.11 -1.24 -12.98
N LEU A 592 16.33 -1.04 -14.03
CA LEU A 592 14.97 -1.59 -14.15
C LEU A 592 15.06 -2.86 -14.99
N ARG A 593 14.77 -4.02 -14.38
CA ARG A 593 14.66 -5.28 -15.10
C ARG A 593 13.25 -5.84 -15.00
N ARG A 594 12.64 -6.14 -16.14
CA ARG A 594 11.26 -6.62 -16.24
C ARG A 594 11.09 -7.47 -17.51
N GLY A 595 10.72 -8.74 -17.35
CA GLY A 595 10.76 -9.68 -18.49
C GLY A 595 12.14 -9.70 -19.15
N GLY A 596 12.19 -9.52 -20.47
CA GLY A 596 13.44 -9.39 -21.23
C GLY A 596 14.06 -7.99 -21.25
N VAL A 597 13.45 -7.01 -20.57
CA VAL A 597 13.91 -5.61 -20.56
C VAL A 597 14.95 -5.40 -19.45
N ASP A 598 16.08 -4.75 -19.78
CA ASP A 598 17.10 -4.27 -18.84
C ASP A 598 17.47 -2.82 -19.18
N LEU A 599 16.98 -1.87 -18.39
CA LEU A 599 17.11 -0.43 -18.64
C LEU A 599 17.81 0.30 -17.50
N ALA A 600 18.54 1.36 -17.87
CA ALA A 600 19.04 2.33 -16.92
C ALA A 600 17.92 3.32 -16.53
N LEU A 601 17.93 3.82 -15.30
CA LEU A 601 16.92 4.76 -14.83
C LEU A 601 17.36 6.23 -14.96
N GLY A 602 18.64 6.52 -15.13
CA GLY A 602 19.20 7.86 -15.26
C GLY A 602 19.34 8.61 -13.92
N ASN A 603 18.35 8.52 -13.02
CA ASN A 603 18.42 9.04 -11.66
C ASN A 603 17.42 8.31 -10.73
N GLY A 604 17.52 8.56 -9.42
CA GLY A 604 16.62 8.03 -8.39
C GLY A 604 17.31 7.13 -7.37
N GLY A 605 16.59 6.81 -6.29
CA GLY A 605 17.14 6.02 -5.19
C GLY A 605 16.25 5.98 -3.95
N PRO A 606 16.79 5.55 -2.81
CA PRO A 606 16.02 5.40 -1.57
C PRO A 606 15.76 6.76 -0.90
N ASP A 607 14.53 7.00 -0.46
CA ASP A 607 14.11 8.25 0.23
C ASP A 607 14.40 9.55 -0.56
N VAL A 608 14.30 9.52 -1.90
CA VAL A 608 14.27 10.71 -2.79
C VAL A 608 12.98 10.76 -3.61
N LEU A 609 12.58 11.92 -4.15
CA LEU A 609 11.26 12.10 -4.77
C LEU A 609 11.04 11.19 -5.99
N ARG A 610 12.08 10.93 -6.79
CA ARG A 610 12.14 9.79 -7.72
C ARG A 610 12.57 8.51 -6.97
N ALA A 611 11.65 7.96 -6.19
CA ALA A 611 11.94 6.84 -5.31
C ALA A 611 12.21 5.56 -6.12
N VAL A 612 13.30 4.87 -5.81
CA VAL A 612 13.61 3.54 -6.36
C VAL A 612 14.26 2.73 -5.25
N HIS A 613 13.56 1.72 -4.75
CA HIS A 613 14.13 0.77 -3.81
C HIS A 613 14.55 -0.49 -4.55
N THR A 614 15.78 -0.89 -4.30
CA THR A 614 16.46 -1.91 -5.09
C THR A 614 16.90 -3.09 -4.26
N MET A 615 16.91 -4.26 -4.88
CA MET A 615 17.56 -5.46 -4.35
C MET A 615 18.82 -5.78 -5.16
N PRO A 616 19.89 -6.27 -4.52
CA PRO A 616 21.08 -6.69 -5.23
C PRO A 616 20.81 -8.00 -5.98
N GLU A 617 21.34 -8.11 -7.19
CA GLU A 617 21.29 -9.30 -8.04
C GLU A 617 22.64 -10.02 -8.12
N ARG A 618 22.64 -11.24 -8.65
CA ARG A 618 23.83 -12.10 -8.74
C ARG A 618 24.98 -11.47 -9.55
N ASP A 619 24.67 -10.59 -10.49
CA ASP A 619 25.65 -9.87 -11.31
C ASP A 619 26.18 -8.59 -10.62
N GLY A 620 25.83 -8.37 -9.34
CA GLY A 620 26.28 -7.25 -8.54
C GLY A 620 25.54 -5.93 -8.80
N ARG A 621 24.56 -5.91 -9.71
CA ARG A 621 23.70 -4.75 -9.97
C ARG A 621 22.52 -4.71 -9.00
N TRP A 622 21.95 -3.52 -8.86
CA TRP A 622 20.83 -3.24 -7.96
C TRP A 622 19.58 -2.99 -8.80
N VAL A 623 18.57 -3.84 -8.64
CA VAL A 623 17.38 -3.80 -9.48
C VAL A 623 16.18 -3.31 -8.70
N GLY A 624 15.43 -2.37 -9.28
CA GLY A 624 14.19 -1.86 -8.69
C GLY A 624 13.17 -2.97 -8.38
N ARG A 625 12.52 -2.85 -7.23
CA ARG A 625 11.48 -3.78 -6.75
C ARG A 625 10.22 -3.05 -6.26
N ASN A 626 10.42 -1.84 -5.74
CA ASN A 626 9.39 -0.89 -5.35
C ASN A 626 10.01 0.52 -5.42
N GLY A 627 9.33 1.54 -4.89
CA GLY A 627 9.56 2.94 -5.29
C GLY A 627 8.48 3.35 -6.27
N ASP A 628 8.71 4.38 -7.06
CA ASP A 628 7.82 4.83 -8.13
C ASP A 628 7.16 3.63 -8.85
N SER A 629 5.85 3.48 -8.65
CA SER A 629 5.06 2.38 -9.20
C SER A 629 3.97 2.93 -10.12
N PHE A 630 2.72 3.02 -9.69
CA PHE A 630 1.69 3.75 -10.42
C PHE A 630 1.85 5.25 -10.16
N ILE A 631 2.09 6.00 -11.22
CA ILE A 631 2.12 7.45 -11.20
C ILE A 631 0.98 7.95 -12.07
N LEU A 632 0.15 8.85 -11.53
CA LEU A 632 -0.96 9.47 -12.23
C LEU A 632 -0.87 10.98 -12.07
N PHE A 633 -0.95 11.68 -13.19
CA PHE A 633 -0.99 13.14 -13.25
C PHE A 633 -2.33 13.58 -13.82
N VAL A 634 -3.09 14.36 -13.06
CA VAL A 634 -4.43 14.80 -13.43
C VAL A 634 -4.47 16.32 -13.45
N GLU A 635 -5.11 16.88 -14.47
CA GLU A 635 -5.31 18.31 -14.63
C GLU A 635 -6.76 18.60 -14.97
N TRP A 636 -7.33 19.60 -14.30
CA TRP A 636 -8.60 20.22 -14.69
C TRP A 636 -8.33 21.62 -15.21
N ASP A 637 -8.73 21.87 -16.46
CA ASP A 637 -8.61 23.20 -17.05
C ASP A 637 -9.64 24.19 -16.47
N ARG A 638 -9.61 25.45 -16.93
CA ARG A 638 -10.50 26.51 -16.45
C ARG A 638 -11.98 26.24 -16.72
N ASP A 639 -12.28 25.37 -17.68
CA ASP A 639 -13.65 24.95 -18.02
C ASP A 639 -14.03 23.66 -17.27
N GLY A 640 -13.17 23.18 -16.37
CA GLY A 640 -13.37 21.97 -15.59
C GLY A 640 -13.16 20.68 -16.38
N ARG A 641 -12.58 20.72 -17.59
CA ARG A 641 -12.32 19.51 -18.37
C ARG A 641 -11.10 18.79 -17.81
N VAL A 642 -11.28 17.51 -17.52
CA VAL A 642 -10.21 16.64 -17.00
C VAL A 642 -9.36 16.08 -18.14
N ARG A 643 -8.04 16.09 -17.93
CA ARG A 643 -7.08 15.28 -18.67
C ARG A 643 -6.15 14.58 -17.69
N SER A 644 -5.71 13.39 -18.05
CA SER A 644 -4.76 12.65 -17.22
C SER A 644 -3.82 11.78 -18.02
N GLU A 645 -2.66 11.57 -17.42
CA GLU A 645 -1.59 10.74 -17.94
C GLU A 645 -1.06 9.86 -16.80
N SER A 646 -0.65 8.64 -17.15
CA SER A 646 -0.11 7.69 -16.19
C SER A 646 1.17 7.05 -16.71
N ILE A 647 1.89 6.41 -15.81
CA ILE A 647 3.01 5.54 -16.15
C ILE A 647 3.28 4.55 -15.01
N GLN A 648 3.68 3.33 -15.36
CA GLN A 648 4.20 2.35 -14.40
C GLN A 648 5.38 1.53 -14.94
N PRO A 649 6.34 1.10 -14.10
CA PRO A 649 7.54 0.40 -14.56
C PRO A 649 7.32 -1.06 -14.99
N TYR A 650 6.10 -1.58 -14.85
CA TYR A 650 5.78 -3.01 -14.96
C TYR A 650 4.60 -3.36 -15.88
N GLY A 651 4.09 -2.39 -16.65
CA GLY A 651 3.00 -2.60 -17.61
C GLY A 651 1.67 -3.06 -16.98
N ALA A 652 0.59 -3.13 -17.75
CA ALA A 652 -0.76 -3.43 -17.22
C ALA A 652 -0.92 -4.90 -16.76
N ALA A 653 -0.11 -5.82 -17.30
CA ALA A 653 -0.18 -7.25 -16.99
C ALA A 653 0.90 -7.67 -15.99
N ALA A 654 0.83 -7.10 -14.78
CA ALA A 654 1.90 -7.22 -13.80
C ALA A 654 2.17 -8.67 -13.34
N GLY A 655 1.14 -9.51 -13.32
CA GLY A 655 1.20 -10.91 -12.90
C GLY A 655 1.42 -11.93 -14.02
N HIS A 656 1.50 -11.48 -15.28
CA HIS A 656 1.56 -12.36 -16.45
C HIS A 656 2.85 -12.14 -17.27
N PRO A 657 3.99 -12.79 -16.91
CA PRO A 657 5.28 -12.59 -17.59
C PRO A 657 5.28 -12.84 -19.10
N GLY A 658 4.39 -13.71 -19.59
CA GLY A 658 4.25 -13.99 -21.03
C GLY A 658 3.44 -12.94 -21.81
N SER A 659 2.84 -11.95 -21.14
CA SER A 659 2.08 -10.89 -21.80
C SER A 659 3.03 -9.82 -22.33
N ARG A 660 2.80 -9.29 -23.54
CA ARG A 660 3.54 -8.12 -24.03
C ARG A 660 3.36 -6.90 -23.11
N HIS A 661 2.23 -6.83 -22.42
CA HIS A 661 1.90 -5.75 -21.47
C HIS A 661 2.54 -5.94 -20.09
N HIS A 662 3.50 -6.87 -19.96
CA HIS A 662 4.28 -7.08 -18.74
C HIS A 662 5.46 -6.11 -18.59
N ALA A 663 5.93 -5.50 -19.68
CA ALA A 663 7.11 -4.64 -19.71
C ALA A 663 7.04 -3.49 -20.73
N ASP A 664 5.95 -3.36 -21.48
CA ASP A 664 5.77 -2.37 -22.56
C ASP A 664 5.87 -0.90 -22.09
N GLN A 665 5.58 -0.62 -20.81
CA GLN A 665 5.73 0.70 -20.22
C GLN A 665 7.13 0.99 -19.65
N ALA A 666 7.99 -0.02 -19.48
CA ALA A 666 9.28 0.12 -18.79
C ALA A 666 10.22 1.16 -19.46
N ALA A 667 10.25 1.19 -20.80
CA ALA A 667 11.06 2.13 -21.57
C ALA A 667 10.55 3.58 -21.46
N LEU A 668 9.23 3.77 -21.41
CA LEU A 668 8.62 5.08 -21.18
C LEU A 668 8.94 5.57 -19.77
N PHE A 669 8.77 4.70 -18.77
CA PHE A 669 9.07 4.99 -17.38
C PHE A 669 10.54 5.39 -17.16
N ALA A 670 11.48 4.61 -17.69
CA ALA A 670 12.91 4.91 -17.60
C ALA A 670 13.24 6.30 -18.21
N ALA A 671 12.62 6.60 -19.35
CA ALA A 671 12.74 7.88 -20.05
C ALA A 671 11.93 9.04 -19.43
N ARG A 672 11.18 8.81 -18.34
CA ARG A 672 10.26 9.78 -17.72
C ARG A 672 9.19 10.31 -18.68
N ARG A 673 8.76 9.46 -19.61
CA ARG A 673 7.65 9.71 -20.54
C ARG A 673 6.36 9.08 -20.01
N TRP A 674 5.25 9.67 -20.41
CA TRP A 674 3.93 9.31 -19.94
C TRP A 674 3.09 8.71 -21.07
N LYS A 675 2.07 7.96 -20.71
CA LYS A 675 0.98 7.59 -21.62
C LYS A 675 -0.30 8.33 -21.23
N PRO A 676 -1.18 8.65 -22.19
CA PRO A 676 -2.50 9.18 -21.86
C PRO A 676 -3.34 8.15 -21.10
N VAL A 677 -4.28 8.63 -20.29
CA VAL A 677 -5.34 7.82 -19.67
C VAL A 677 -6.66 8.14 -20.40
N PRO A 678 -7.09 7.33 -21.38
CA PRO A 678 -8.30 7.62 -22.13
C PRO A 678 -9.55 7.42 -21.25
N PHE A 679 -10.27 8.50 -20.99
CA PHE A 679 -11.41 8.52 -20.06
C PHE A 679 -12.75 8.38 -20.78
N THR A 680 -12.95 9.11 -21.87
CA THR A 680 -14.19 9.04 -22.67
C THR A 680 -14.17 7.83 -23.59
N GLU A 681 -15.35 7.33 -24.00
CA GLU A 681 -15.41 6.22 -24.96
C GLU A 681 -14.71 6.56 -26.29
N ALA A 682 -14.82 7.81 -26.75
CA ALA A 682 -14.13 8.27 -27.96
C ALA A 682 -12.60 8.16 -27.82
N GLN A 683 -12.04 8.60 -26.69
CA GLN A 683 -10.60 8.46 -26.40
C GLN A 683 -10.19 6.98 -26.29
N GLN A 684 -11.01 6.16 -25.64
CA GLN A 684 -10.75 4.72 -25.48
C GLN A 684 -10.76 4.01 -26.83
N ARG A 685 -11.70 4.36 -27.71
CA ARG A 685 -11.78 3.83 -29.07
C ARG A 685 -10.60 4.25 -29.94
N ALA A 686 -10.08 5.47 -29.75
CA ALA A 686 -8.90 5.94 -30.46
C ALA A 686 -7.61 5.16 -30.12
N MET A 687 -7.57 4.50 -28.95
CA MET A 687 -6.47 3.65 -28.51
C MET A 687 -6.85 2.17 -28.44
N LEU A 688 -7.99 1.78 -28.99
CA LEU A 688 -8.53 0.44 -28.84
C LEU A 688 -7.67 -0.57 -29.58
N GLU A 689 -7.27 -1.59 -28.86
CA GLU A 689 -6.61 -2.75 -29.45
C GLU A 689 -7.55 -3.95 -29.53
N ARG A 690 -8.38 -4.14 -28.50
CA ARG A 690 -9.32 -5.27 -28.46
C ARG A 690 -10.56 -4.94 -27.66
N GLU A 691 -11.71 -5.39 -28.15
CA GLU A 691 -12.99 -5.32 -27.44
C GLU A 691 -13.61 -6.72 -27.33
N TYR A 692 -14.14 -7.08 -26.17
CA TYR A 692 -14.79 -8.37 -25.96
C TYR A 692 -15.79 -8.35 -24.80
N ARG A 693 -16.59 -9.42 -24.73
CA ARG A 693 -17.44 -9.75 -23.58
C ARG A 693 -16.82 -10.95 -22.85
N PRO A 694 -16.64 -10.90 -21.53
CA PRO A 694 -16.22 -12.04 -20.72
C PRO A 694 -16.98 -13.33 -21.03
N GLY A 695 -16.28 -14.46 -21.06
CA GLY A 695 -16.89 -15.79 -21.25
C GLY A 695 -17.45 -16.09 -22.65
N ALA A 696 -17.61 -15.10 -23.53
CA ALA A 696 -17.87 -15.34 -24.94
C ALA A 696 -16.57 -15.80 -25.60
N GLY A 697 -16.50 -17.07 -26.01
CA GLY A 697 -15.30 -17.69 -26.58
C GLY A 697 -14.62 -16.77 -27.59
N THR A 698 -13.36 -16.45 -27.33
CA THR A 698 -12.57 -15.54 -28.16
C THR A 698 -12.21 -16.27 -29.44
N ARG A 699 -13.06 -16.14 -30.47
CA ARG A 699 -12.64 -16.39 -31.85
C ARG A 699 -11.66 -15.28 -32.23
N GLY A 700 -10.38 -15.62 -32.29
CA GLY A 700 -9.33 -14.80 -32.90
C GLY A 700 -8.29 -14.28 -31.90
N ALA A 701 -7.19 -15.02 -31.76
CA ALA A 701 -5.87 -14.43 -31.63
C ALA A 701 -5.33 -14.13 -33.05
N PRO A 702 -4.42 -13.17 -33.18
CA PRO A 702 -3.03 -13.57 -33.38
C PRO A 702 -2.18 -13.43 -32.12
#